data_AF-D1CIU3-F1
#
_entry.id   AF-D1CIU3-F1
#
_cell.length_a   1.000
_cell.length_b   1.000
_cell.length_c   1.000
_cell.angle_alpha   90.00
_cell.angle_beta   90.00
_cell.angle_gamma   90.00
#
_symmetry.space_group_name_H-M   'P 1'
#
loop_
_entity.id
_entity.type
_entity.pdbx_description
1 polymer ?
#
loop_
_entity_poly.entity_id
_entity_poly.type
_entity_poly.pdbx_seq_one_letter_code
_entity_poly.pdbx_strand_id
1 'polypeptide(L)'
;MQRTRSLWWMLIAVMLALASAYIAGGGSGTLSATTYVLLFSSSSDRSNAQPLQGQSVYGNTYIFTSPSDGVSTVSFYIDDPDALGTPYRVEKTAPYDLNGGTVSTASPYNTTLLADGQHSVTALIKLSNGSTQKITATFNVINSAPQLQFDRSAVVWSVGSGGTATQQVALTGGNPPASYTLSYDAFWLSLQPTTGTTLATISLAANTQGLQPGIYTSTVLATAPNYKPASLRVTITVGEQIHLSWMGDPSRTMTIVWRTFDTSIPSLVQYRQAGTTTWQQASGSLRTSGTRGTLHEVTLSLLTPSTSYEYRVMLDGSTWSETYTTHTAPLRGPADLDVIYVADTGLIGREDGLASGTQQVIDEIARMHPDVVLLGGDYAYYSTDNRFGSLDNSIDAWFNQMQRIGAKIPMMPTYGNHETLLGEGYSYWAARFATPNGYSNRQNYSFDIGDVHFVSIYAVENSNGLSDGQLQWIEQDILAAKAAGQRWIVPFYHVSPFADGRNHPSNLALRAQLGPLFERLVVKIAVSSHDQAYERTYPLVDVPNSNTPTSMAKDCYTMSDGVTWVKSSPGGKESNKNGSFSQFGTNPPPSWTAYRDNTMHHFLRIRFSADGTMRVEGYGVRGDGSPPVLQDSFMYTTGSCGSAGPETTITAGPTGLTNQTSATFQFTSSEDNSSFLCSLDGSAFSPCSSPVAYSGLQDGSHTFQVKAVDQAGNQDPSPASRSWTIDATPPTITGTTPVNGANEVPTNTKVSIALSERADPASINGSTFYLMKSGSSLPVPAQVSYDDALKIAALQPDAPLEAGSTYTARATGDIRDLAGNRLGADYSWAFTVSSNPSAGGLLGEYFNNSDLTDLVLTRVDPVVDFNWDYGSPDPSIDPDTYSVRWTGMVKADRSETYTFYTRSNDGVRLWVNGKLLVNNWTNHAETENKGSISLTAGTWYQIRLEYYEGTGRSIIRLLYSSPSTPKQIIPSDHLRTP
;
A
#
# COMPACT_ATOMS: atom_id res chain seq x y z
N MET A 1 -54.57 -4.25 49.95
CA MET A 1 -55.90 -3.59 49.88
C MET A 1 -56.13 -3.15 48.43
N GLN A 2 -57.24 -3.62 47.84
CA GLN A 2 -58.08 -3.03 46.77
C GLN A 2 -57.43 -2.33 45.54
N ARG A 3 -57.62 -2.91 44.33
CA ARG A 3 -58.46 -2.42 43.18
C ARG A 3 -57.75 -1.32 42.34
N THR A 4 -57.60 -1.35 41.00
CA THR A 4 -58.53 -1.60 39.86
C THR A 4 -57.70 -1.84 38.56
N ARG A 5 -57.87 -2.92 37.79
CA ARG A 5 -58.59 -3.09 36.48
C ARG A 5 -58.33 -2.10 35.30
N SER A 6 -57.83 -2.72 34.22
CA SER A 6 -58.17 -2.63 32.77
C SER A 6 -57.74 -1.45 31.88
N LEU A 7 -56.97 -1.79 30.85
CA LEU A 7 -56.90 -1.34 29.43
C LEU A 7 -55.46 -1.69 29.01
N TRP A 8 -55.16 -2.64 28.13
CA TRP A 8 -55.14 -2.50 26.67
C TRP A 8 -55.03 -3.92 26.04
N TRP A 9 -56.15 -4.44 25.54
CA TRP A 9 -56.25 -5.52 24.55
C TRP A 9 -57.01 -4.91 23.37
N MET A 10 -56.31 -4.38 22.37
CA MET A 10 -56.83 -4.02 21.04
C MET A 10 -55.70 -3.42 20.21
N LEU A 11 -54.94 -4.27 19.49
CA LEU A 11 -54.16 -3.87 18.29
C LEU A 11 -53.58 -5.06 17.48
N ILE A 12 -54.07 -6.30 17.68
CA ILE A 12 -53.62 -7.51 16.95
C ILE A 12 -54.79 -8.12 16.13
N ALA A 13 -55.53 -7.31 15.39
CA ALA A 13 -56.67 -7.82 14.60
C ALA A 13 -57.00 -7.07 13.29
N VAL A 14 -56.02 -6.41 12.64
CA VAL A 14 -56.28 -5.71 11.34
C VAL A 14 -55.24 -6.00 10.23
N MET A 15 -54.23 -6.86 10.41
CA MET A 15 -53.31 -7.23 9.31
C MET A 15 -53.29 -8.73 9.00
N LEU A 16 -54.46 -9.35 8.90
CA LEU A 16 -54.61 -10.75 8.46
C LEU A 16 -55.93 -10.91 7.69
N ALA A 17 -56.09 -10.15 6.61
CA ALA A 17 -57.10 -10.39 5.58
C ALA A 17 -56.74 -9.62 4.32
N LEU A 18 -56.00 -10.27 3.41
CA LEU A 18 -56.05 -10.12 1.93
C LEU A 18 -54.85 -10.84 1.28
N ALA A 19 -54.82 -12.17 1.37
CA ALA A 19 -53.98 -12.99 0.48
C ALA A 19 -54.50 -14.43 0.44
N SER A 20 -55.71 -14.64 -0.11
CA SER A 20 -56.18 -15.94 -0.61
C SER A 20 -57.48 -15.78 -1.40
N ALA A 21 -57.38 -15.49 -2.70
CA ALA A 21 -58.40 -15.84 -3.70
C ALA A 21 -57.85 -15.59 -5.12
N TYR A 22 -57.34 -16.62 -5.79
CA TYR A 22 -57.87 -17.12 -7.08
C TYR A 22 -56.97 -18.25 -7.64
N ILE A 23 -57.57 -19.40 -7.93
CA ILE A 23 -57.03 -20.44 -8.82
C ILE A 23 -57.89 -20.45 -10.09
N ALA A 24 -57.22 -20.71 -11.22
CA ALA A 24 -57.70 -21.16 -12.55
C ALA A 24 -57.95 -20.10 -13.65
N GLY A 25 -57.20 -20.26 -14.75
CA GLY A 25 -57.47 -19.66 -16.05
C GLY A 25 -56.21 -19.62 -16.93
N GLY A 26 -56.08 -20.56 -17.88
CA GLY A 26 -54.98 -20.55 -18.85
C GLY A 26 -55.01 -19.33 -19.78
N GLY A 27 -53.84 -18.83 -20.16
CA GLY A 27 -53.67 -17.73 -21.10
C GLY A 27 -52.20 -17.36 -21.28
N SER A 28 -51.79 -17.27 -22.53
CA SER A 28 -50.43 -17.06 -23.04
C SER A 28 -49.80 -15.69 -22.72
N GLY A 29 -48.52 -15.71 -22.28
CA GLY A 29 -47.45 -14.73 -22.56
C GLY A 29 -47.44 -13.39 -21.79
N THR A 30 -46.35 -13.10 -21.05
CA THR A 30 -45.90 -11.72 -20.74
C THR A 30 -44.41 -11.65 -20.34
N LEU A 31 -43.75 -10.58 -20.79
CA LEU A 31 -42.36 -10.14 -20.53
C LEU A 31 -42.18 -9.66 -19.07
N SER A 32 -41.02 -9.93 -18.45
CA SER A 32 -40.64 -9.34 -17.15
C SER A 32 -40.35 -7.84 -17.30
N ALA A 33 -40.96 -7.00 -16.46
CA ALA A 33 -40.79 -5.54 -16.49
C ALA A 33 -39.56 -5.12 -15.68
N THR A 34 -38.65 -4.35 -16.30
CA THR A 34 -37.53 -3.68 -15.60
C THR A 34 -38.07 -2.71 -14.54
N THR A 35 -37.58 -2.81 -13.31
CA THR A 35 -37.94 -1.93 -12.18
C THR A 35 -36.92 -0.80 -12.05
N TYR A 36 -37.36 0.45 -12.17
CA TYR A 36 -36.52 1.63 -11.95
C TYR A 36 -36.60 2.12 -10.50
N VAL A 37 -35.56 2.78 -10.01
CA VAL A 37 -35.46 3.28 -8.63
C VAL A 37 -34.87 4.69 -8.60
N LEU A 38 -35.37 5.53 -7.68
CA LEU A 38 -34.77 6.83 -7.37
C LEU A 38 -33.68 6.65 -6.31
N LEU A 39 -32.49 7.12 -6.64
CA LEU A 39 -31.28 7.06 -5.82
C LEU A 39 -30.81 8.47 -5.47
N PHE A 40 -30.01 8.59 -4.41
CA PHE A 40 -29.24 9.80 -4.11
C PHE A 40 -27.80 9.46 -3.75
N SER A 41 -26.89 10.42 -4.00
CA SER A 41 -25.50 10.38 -3.56
C SER A 41 -25.10 11.75 -2.98
N SER A 42 -24.08 11.75 -2.13
CA SER A 42 -23.38 12.96 -1.66
C SER A 42 -22.22 13.37 -2.58
N SER A 43 -21.89 12.55 -3.59
CA SER A 43 -20.78 12.76 -4.52
C SER A 43 -21.27 12.98 -5.95
N SER A 44 -20.61 13.88 -6.68
CA SER A 44 -20.99 14.23 -8.05
C SER A 44 -20.78 13.08 -9.04
N ASP A 45 -19.91 12.12 -8.73
CA ASP A 45 -19.69 10.93 -9.56
C ASP A 45 -20.75 9.82 -9.35
N ARG A 46 -21.74 10.05 -8.47
CA ARG A 46 -22.81 9.11 -8.11
C ARG A 46 -22.33 7.86 -7.36
N SER A 47 -21.10 7.88 -6.84
CA SER A 47 -20.58 6.80 -5.98
C SER A 47 -21.39 6.67 -4.68
N ASN A 48 -21.39 5.48 -4.08
CA ASN A 48 -22.06 5.17 -2.81
C ASN A 48 -23.57 5.52 -2.79
N ALA A 49 -24.24 5.44 -3.94
CA ALA A 49 -25.64 5.83 -4.05
C ALA A 49 -26.56 4.92 -3.23
N GLN A 50 -27.56 5.54 -2.59
CA GLN A 50 -28.54 4.88 -1.74
C GLN A 50 -29.96 5.14 -2.27
N PRO A 51 -30.95 4.25 -2.05
CA PRO A 51 -32.35 4.53 -2.32
C PRO A 51 -32.80 5.83 -1.65
N LEU A 52 -33.41 6.74 -2.40
CA LEU A 52 -33.88 8.03 -1.88
C LEU A 52 -35.04 7.88 -0.88
N GLN A 53 -35.80 6.77 -0.98
CA GLN A 53 -37.00 6.54 -0.19
C GLN A 53 -36.71 6.59 1.33
N GLY A 54 -37.35 7.53 2.02
CA GLY A 54 -37.27 7.74 3.47
C GLY A 54 -36.02 8.49 3.96
N GLN A 55 -35.11 8.91 3.07
CA GLN A 55 -33.83 9.48 3.45
C GLN A 55 -33.93 10.94 3.87
N SER A 56 -33.00 11.39 4.71
CA SER A 56 -32.83 12.82 5.02
C SER A 56 -31.69 13.42 4.20
N VAL A 57 -31.93 14.54 3.53
CA VAL A 57 -30.96 15.23 2.67
C VAL A 57 -30.78 16.69 3.10
N TYR A 58 -29.62 17.26 2.80
CA TYR A 58 -29.28 18.65 3.11
C TYR A 58 -28.17 19.16 2.18
N GLY A 59 -28.16 20.48 1.93
CA GLY A 59 -27.19 21.11 1.05
C GLY A 59 -27.25 20.59 -0.39
N ASN A 60 -26.10 20.29 -0.98
CA ASN A 60 -26.02 19.75 -2.33
C ASN A 60 -26.17 18.22 -2.30
N THR A 61 -27.18 17.70 -3.00
CA THR A 61 -27.42 16.25 -3.14
C THR A 61 -27.54 15.87 -4.61
N TYR A 62 -27.17 14.65 -4.99
CA TYR A 62 -27.20 14.18 -6.37
C TYR A 62 -28.27 13.10 -6.50
N ILE A 63 -29.49 13.49 -6.90
CA ILE A 63 -30.63 12.59 -7.07
C ILE A 63 -30.74 12.16 -8.54
N PHE A 64 -30.89 10.86 -8.78
CA PHE A 64 -30.95 10.30 -10.13
C PHE A 64 -31.79 9.02 -10.18
N THR A 65 -32.07 8.52 -11.39
CA THR A 65 -32.76 7.24 -11.58
C THR A 65 -31.84 6.20 -12.22
N SER A 66 -32.06 4.93 -11.85
CA SER A 66 -31.34 3.76 -12.36
C SER A 66 -32.30 2.56 -12.49
N PRO A 67 -32.10 1.63 -13.44
CA PRO A 67 -31.10 1.64 -14.53
C PRO A 67 -31.44 2.68 -15.62
N SER A 68 -30.53 2.90 -16.57
CA SER A 68 -30.75 3.83 -17.70
C SER A 68 -31.08 3.14 -19.03
N ASP A 69 -30.99 1.80 -19.07
CA ASP A 69 -31.22 1.00 -20.26
C ASP A 69 -32.66 1.09 -20.75
N GLY A 70 -32.82 1.28 -22.07
CA GLY A 70 -34.14 1.34 -22.70
C GLY A 70 -34.95 2.58 -22.33
N VAL A 71 -34.35 3.57 -21.66
CA VAL A 71 -34.96 4.86 -21.36
C VAL A 71 -34.68 5.84 -22.49
N SER A 72 -35.69 6.61 -22.89
CA SER A 72 -35.56 7.70 -23.86
C SER A 72 -35.49 9.05 -23.17
N THR A 73 -36.36 9.28 -22.18
CA THR A 73 -36.39 10.52 -21.40
C THR A 73 -36.88 10.25 -19.99
N VAL A 74 -36.39 11.02 -19.03
CA VAL A 74 -36.92 11.03 -17.66
C VAL A 74 -37.38 12.44 -17.32
N SER A 75 -38.65 12.57 -16.96
CA SER A 75 -39.21 13.81 -16.44
C SER A 75 -39.28 13.72 -14.93
N PHE A 76 -38.52 14.57 -14.24
CA PHE A 76 -38.53 14.65 -12.79
C PHE A 76 -39.50 15.72 -12.31
N TYR A 77 -40.20 15.40 -11.23
CA TYR A 77 -41.11 16.28 -10.52
C TYR A 77 -40.76 16.30 -9.05
N ILE A 78 -40.96 17.44 -8.40
CA ILE A 78 -40.72 17.60 -6.96
C ILE A 78 -42.06 17.97 -6.33
N ASP A 79 -42.43 17.27 -5.26
CA ASP A 79 -43.70 17.43 -4.53
C ASP A 79 -44.96 17.26 -5.40
N ASP A 80 -44.84 16.47 -6.46
CA ASP A 80 -45.94 16.08 -7.34
C ASP A 80 -45.89 14.54 -7.54
N PRO A 81 -46.46 13.77 -6.61
CA PRO A 81 -46.48 12.30 -6.66
C PRO A 81 -47.27 11.75 -7.87
N ASP A 82 -48.16 12.56 -8.44
CA ASP A 82 -48.98 12.16 -9.58
C ASP A 82 -48.40 12.57 -10.94
N ALA A 83 -47.35 13.40 -10.95
CA ALA A 83 -46.70 13.94 -12.15
C ALA A 83 -47.70 14.65 -13.09
N LEU A 84 -48.67 15.38 -12.50
CA LEU A 84 -49.74 16.07 -13.24
C LEU A 84 -49.34 17.50 -13.64
N GLY A 85 -48.34 18.08 -12.97
CA GLY A 85 -47.86 19.43 -13.18
C GLY A 85 -46.81 19.57 -14.28
N THR A 86 -46.03 20.65 -14.21
CA THR A 86 -44.86 20.85 -15.09
C THR A 86 -43.65 20.16 -14.45
N PRO A 87 -42.90 19.33 -15.20
CA PRO A 87 -41.70 18.69 -14.66
C PRO A 87 -40.67 19.74 -14.25
N TYR A 88 -40.03 19.53 -13.10
CA TYR A 88 -38.87 20.29 -12.66
C TYR A 88 -37.76 20.22 -13.71
N ARG A 89 -37.52 19.03 -14.26
CA ARG A 89 -36.52 18.81 -15.30
C ARG A 89 -36.87 17.64 -16.20
N VAL A 90 -36.51 17.75 -17.48
CA VAL A 90 -36.64 16.67 -18.45
C VAL A 90 -35.26 16.32 -18.98
N GLU A 91 -34.77 15.15 -18.61
CA GLU A 91 -33.51 14.60 -19.08
C GLU A 91 -33.70 13.72 -20.30
N LYS A 92 -32.80 13.87 -21.28
CA LYS A 92 -32.85 13.15 -22.56
C LYS A 92 -31.63 12.25 -22.80
N THR A 93 -30.62 12.35 -21.94
CA THR A 93 -29.36 11.63 -22.07
C THR A 93 -29.05 10.98 -20.74
N ALA A 94 -28.65 9.71 -20.75
CA ALA A 94 -28.17 9.03 -19.57
C ALA A 94 -26.76 9.53 -19.18
N PRO A 95 -26.40 9.53 -17.89
CA PRO A 95 -27.23 9.24 -16.72
C PRO A 95 -28.34 10.29 -16.50
N TYR A 96 -29.50 9.84 -16.01
CA TYR A 96 -30.68 10.71 -15.85
C TYR A 96 -30.74 11.28 -14.43
N ASP A 97 -30.31 12.54 -14.28
CA ASP A 97 -30.20 13.21 -12.99
C ASP A 97 -31.28 14.30 -12.80
N LEU A 98 -31.77 14.45 -11.56
CA LEU A 98 -32.77 15.44 -11.17
C LEU A 98 -32.35 16.86 -11.58
N ASN A 99 -31.07 17.22 -11.39
CA ASN A 99 -30.52 18.52 -11.76
C ASN A 99 -29.50 18.47 -12.92
N GLY A 100 -29.28 17.29 -13.49
CA GLY A 100 -28.48 17.08 -14.70
C GLY A 100 -27.04 16.76 -14.45
N GLY A 101 -26.26 16.75 -15.52
CA GLY A 101 -24.84 16.47 -15.42
C GLY A 101 -24.20 16.15 -16.75
N THR A 102 -22.96 15.73 -16.65
CA THR A 102 -22.21 15.02 -17.68
C THR A 102 -22.28 13.52 -17.42
N VAL A 103 -21.71 12.74 -18.34
CA VAL A 103 -21.59 11.28 -18.19
C VAL A 103 -20.83 10.91 -16.92
N SER A 104 -19.78 11.67 -16.55
CA SER A 104 -18.94 11.40 -15.39
C SER A 104 -19.36 12.14 -14.11
N THR A 105 -20.07 13.26 -14.22
CA THR A 105 -20.41 14.10 -13.05
C THR A 105 -21.83 14.64 -13.11
N ALA A 106 -22.64 14.36 -12.10
CA ALA A 106 -23.92 14.99 -11.83
C ALA A 106 -23.73 16.43 -11.30
N SER A 107 -24.68 17.30 -11.65
CA SER A 107 -24.86 18.63 -11.09
C SER A 107 -25.67 18.51 -9.80
N PRO A 108 -25.27 19.20 -8.72
CA PRO A 108 -25.91 19.06 -7.43
C PRO A 108 -27.31 19.68 -7.46
N TYR A 109 -28.30 18.97 -6.92
CA TYR A 109 -29.56 19.57 -6.51
C TYR A 109 -29.37 20.28 -5.17
N ASN A 110 -29.58 21.59 -5.15
CA ASN A 110 -29.49 22.36 -3.91
C ASN A 110 -30.79 22.22 -3.11
N THR A 111 -30.76 21.43 -2.04
CA THR A 111 -31.94 21.19 -1.19
C THR A 111 -32.35 22.42 -0.39
N THR A 112 -31.53 23.48 -0.32
CA THR A 112 -31.95 24.76 0.31
C THR A 112 -33.06 25.46 -0.45
N LEU A 113 -33.39 24.98 -1.65
CA LEU A 113 -34.52 25.44 -2.44
C LEU A 113 -35.87 24.85 -1.97
N LEU A 114 -35.82 23.84 -1.11
CA LEU A 114 -36.99 23.24 -0.46
C LEU A 114 -37.06 23.70 1.00
N ALA A 115 -38.29 23.81 1.51
CA ALA A 115 -38.51 24.00 2.93
C ALA A 115 -37.99 22.79 3.71
N ASP A 116 -37.72 22.93 5.00
CA ASP A 116 -37.45 21.76 5.83
C ASP A 116 -38.75 20.96 6.04
N GLY A 117 -38.68 19.63 5.94
CA GLY A 117 -39.85 18.75 6.02
C GLY A 117 -39.82 17.59 5.03
N GLN A 118 -40.93 16.85 4.93
CA GLN A 118 -41.07 15.75 3.98
C GLN A 118 -41.38 16.29 2.58
N HIS A 119 -40.63 15.79 1.60
CA HIS A 119 -40.74 16.08 0.18
C HIS A 119 -40.83 14.78 -0.62
N SER A 120 -41.15 14.90 -1.91
CA SER A 120 -41.11 13.76 -2.84
C SER A 120 -40.42 14.12 -4.15
N VAL A 121 -39.72 13.15 -4.74
CA VAL A 121 -39.32 13.20 -6.14
C VAL A 121 -40.10 12.12 -6.89
N THR A 122 -40.71 12.49 -8.00
CA THR A 122 -41.33 11.57 -8.95
C THR A 122 -40.54 11.59 -10.25
N ALA A 123 -40.13 10.42 -10.73
CA ALA A 123 -39.55 10.26 -12.06
C ALA A 123 -40.56 9.55 -12.98
N LEU A 124 -40.98 10.26 -14.03
CA LEU A 124 -41.78 9.72 -15.12
C LEU A 124 -40.83 9.32 -16.26
N ILE A 125 -40.60 8.02 -16.38
CA ILE A 125 -39.59 7.40 -17.23
C ILE A 125 -40.26 6.95 -18.52
N LYS A 126 -39.93 7.58 -19.64
CA LYS A 126 -40.40 7.19 -20.96
C LYS A 126 -39.39 6.26 -21.60
N LEU A 127 -39.81 5.04 -21.91
CA LEU A 127 -38.97 4.03 -22.54
C LEU A 127 -38.86 4.25 -24.06
N SER A 128 -37.80 3.72 -24.67
CA SER A 128 -37.54 3.82 -26.10
C SER A 128 -38.65 3.19 -26.96
N ASN A 129 -39.44 2.27 -26.39
CA ASN A 129 -40.61 1.69 -27.02
C ASN A 129 -41.88 2.56 -26.92
N GLY A 130 -41.79 3.74 -26.31
CA GLY A 130 -42.89 4.70 -26.16
C GLY A 130 -43.76 4.52 -24.91
N SER A 131 -43.60 3.42 -24.16
CA SER A 131 -44.29 3.22 -22.88
C SER A 131 -43.70 4.09 -21.77
N THR A 132 -44.47 4.32 -20.70
CA THR A 132 -44.05 5.17 -19.58
C THR A 132 -44.19 4.43 -18.25
N GLN A 133 -43.20 4.57 -17.37
CA GLN A 133 -43.24 4.09 -15.99
C GLN A 133 -43.13 5.28 -15.03
N LYS A 134 -43.80 5.22 -13.88
CA LYS A 134 -43.75 6.24 -12.84
C LYS A 134 -43.18 5.64 -11.57
N ILE A 135 -42.14 6.28 -11.03
CA ILE A 135 -41.58 5.94 -9.72
C ILE A 135 -41.55 7.19 -8.85
N THR A 136 -41.85 7.03 -7.57
CA THR A 136 -41.87 8.14 -6.60
C THR A 136 -41.11 7.70 -5.37
N ALA A 137 -40.27 8.60 -4.84
CA ALA A 137 -39.61 8.43 -3.56
C ALA A 137 -39.88 9.63 -2.66
N THR A 138 -40.22 9.38 -1.40
CA THR A 138 -40.30 10.45 -0.39
C THR A 138 -38.96 10.60 0.34
N PHE A 139 -38.62 11.81 0.76
CA PHE A 139 -37.38 12.13 1.49
C PHE A 139 -37.62 13.33 2.40
N ASN A 140 -36.77 13.57 3.39
CA ASN A 140 -36.87 14.70 4.29
C ASN A 140 -35.74 15.71 4.01
N VAL A 141 -36.08 16.98 3.87
CA VAL A 141 -35.11 18.08 3.77
C VAL A 141 -34.85 18.64 5.17
N ILE A 142 -33.57 18.74 5.56
CA ILE A 142 -33.16 19.18 6.90
C ILE A 142 -32.07 20.27 6.84
N ASN A 143 -32.26 21.32 6.05
CA ASN A 143 -31.25 22.36 5.82
C ASN A 143 -30.89 23.13 7.09
N SER A 144 -31.87 23.39 7.96
CA SER A 144 -31.70 24.14 9.22
C SER A 144 -31.33 23.26 10.41
N ALA A 145 -31.13 21.95 10.20
CA ALA A 145 -30.76 21.03 11.27
C ALA A 145 -29.38 21.39 11.87
N PRO A 146 -29.24 21.30 13.20
CA PRO A 146 -27.95 21.39 13.87
C PRO A 146 -26.99 20.30 13.37
N GLN A 147 -25.69 20.58 13.39
CA GLN A 147 -24.66 19.66 12.91
C GLN A 147 -23.94 18.98 14.08
N LEU A 148 -23.62 17.69 13.92
CA LEU A 148 -22.67 17.01 14.79
C LEU A 148 -21.25 17.47 14.45
N GLN A 149 -20.39 17.57 15.46
CA GLN A 149 -19.02 18.02 15.26
C GLN A 149 -18.06 17.32 16.22
N PHE A 150 -17.09 16.59 15.67
CA PHE A 150 -15.91 16.18 16.39
C PHE A 150 -14.99 17.39 16.66
N ASP A 151 -14.25 17.38 17.76
CA ASP A 151 -13.28 18.43 18.10
C ASP A 151 -12.10 18.53 17.11
N ARG A 152 -11.92 17.50 16.26
CA ARG A 152 -10.92 17.42 15.20
C ARG A 152 -11.43 16.59 14.02
N SER A 153 -10.84 16.79 12.84
CA SER A 153 -11.19 16.06 11.60
C SER A 153 -10.48 14.71 11.45
N ALA A 154 -9.37 14.50 12.17
CA ALA A 154 -8.64 13.23 12.16
C ALA A 154 -7.96 12.91 13.51
N VAL A 155 -7.70 11.62 13.74
CA VAL A 155 -6.88 11.10 14.83
C VAL A 155 -5.81 10.19 14.24
N VAL A 156 -4.54 10.44 14.54
CA VAL A 156 -3.44 9.58 14.08
C VAL A 156 -2.51 9.20 15.23
N TRP A 157 -2.04 7.95 15.29
CA TRP A 157 -1.02 7.52 16.25
C TRP A 157 -0.29 6.23 15.83
N SER A 158 0.79 5.88 16.52
CA SER A 158 1.55 4.64 16.27
C SER A 158 1.27 3.58 17.32
N VAL A 159 1.23 2.32 16.90
CA VAL A 159 0.95 1.17 17.77
C VAL A 159 1.94 0.05 17.41
N GLY A 160 2.59 -0.54 18.41
CA GLY A 160 3.55 -1.62 18.16
C GLY A 160 2.85 -2.84 17.58
N SER A 161 3.57 -3.69 16.85
CA SER A 161 3.04 -4.98 16.38
C SER A 161 2.53 -5.80 17.58
N GLY A 162 1.29 -6.31 17.49
CA GLY A 162 0.65 -7.04 18.60
C GLY A 162 0.23 -6.22 19.83
N GLY A 163 0.27 -4.89 19.75
CA GLY A 163 -0.06 -3.97 20.84
C GLY A 163 -1.46 -3.36 20.77
N THR A 164 -1.82 -2.64 21.83
CA THR A 164 -3.03 -1.79 21.87
C THR A 164 -2.68 -0.36 22.27
N ALA A 165 -3.42 0.62 21.75
CA ALA A 165 -3.25 2.02 22.11
C ALA A 165 -4.56 2.80 21.99
N THR A 166 -4.78 3.75 22.89
CA THR A 166 -6.03 4.52 22.99
C THR A 166 -5.84 6.01 22.75
N GLN A 167 -6.82 6.64 22.12
CA GLN A 167 -6.96 8.10 21.97
C GLN A 167 -8.35 8.55 22.39
N GLN A 168 -8.54 9.85 22.61
CA GLN A 168 -9.86 10.43 22.90
C GLN A 168 -10.17 11.61 22.00
N VAL A 169 -11.45 11.73 21.63
CA VAL A 169 -12.02 12.85 20.88
C VAL A 169 -13.32 13.30 21.53
N ALA A 170 -13.68 14.56 21.36
CA ALA A 170 -14.96 15.06 21.83
C ALA A 170 -15.96 15.15 20.67
N LEU A 171 -17.20 14.70 20.90
CA LEU A 171 -18.31 14.83 19.97
C LEU A 171 -19.35 15.79 20.55
N THR A 172 -19.56 16.88 19.82
CA THR A 172 -20.54 17.91 20.14
C THR A 172 -21.68 17.89 19.13
N GLY A 173 -22.80 18.49 19.52
CA GLY A 173 -23.98 18.71 18.70
C GLY A 173 -24.64 19.98 19.22
N GLY A 174 -25.37 20.69 18.34
CA GLY A 174 -26.09 21.92 18.70
C GLY A 174 -27.01 21.79 19.92
N ASN A 175 -27.64 22.90 20.30
CA ASN A 175 -28.59 22.93 21.42
C ASN A 175 -30.01 22.65 20.90
N PRO A 176 -30.71 21.58 21.34
CA PRO A 176 -30.42 20.67 22.46
C PRO A 176 -29.53 19.47 22.10
N PRO A 177 -28.79 18.88 23.07
CA PRO A 177 -27.91 17.74 22.82
C PRO A 177 -28.55 16.59 22.03
N ALA A 178 -27.83 16.04 21.04
CA ALA A 178 -28.32 15.01 20.13
C ALA A 178 -28.01 13.61 20.64
N SER A 179 -28.92 12.66 20.42
CA SER A 179 -28.64 11.23 20.59
C SER A 179 -27.90 10.71 19.36
N TYR A 180 -26.61 10.42 19.49
CA TYR A 180 -25.77 9.99 18.39
C TYR A 180 -25.56 8.48 18.33
N THR A 181 -25.21 7.99 17.14
CA THR A 181 -24.68 6.66 16.87
C THR A 181 -23.39 6.80 16.06
N LEU A 182 -22.37 6.01 16.38
CA LEU A 182 -21.09 5.95 15.67
C LEU A 182 -21.01 4.66 14.87
N SER A 183 -20.47 4.76 13.66
CA SER A 183 -20.13 3.64 12.77
C SER A 183 -18.71 3.82 12.24
N TYR A 184 -18.01 2.74 11.93
CA TYR A 184 -16.62 2.73 11.45
C TYR A 184 -16.33 1.40 10.74
N ASP A 185 -15.27 1.37 9.93
CA ASP A 185 -15.00 0.33 8.91
C ASP A 185 -13.68 -0.43 9.10
N ALA A 186 -13.15 -0.49 10.34
CA ALA A 186 -11.85 -1.12 10.61
C ALA A 186 -11.84 -2.07 11.82
N PHE A 187 -11.43 -3.34 11.62
CA PHE A 187 -11.21 -4.34 12.69
C PHE A 187 -10.29 -3.88 13.80
N TRP A 188 -9.26 -3.14 13.42
CA TRP A 188 -8.22 -2.76 14.35
C TRP A 188 -8.65 -1.58 15.22
N LEU A 189 -9.79 -0.96 14.95
CA LEU A 189 -10.32 0.19 15.69
C LEU A 189 -11.51 -0.25 16.54
N SER A 190 -11.66 0.29 17.74
CA SER A 190 -12.86 0.17 18.55
C SER A 190 -13.17 1.52 19.19
N LEU A 191 -14.46 1.83 19.38
CA LEU A 191 -14.90 3.10 19.97
C LEU A 191 -15.78 2.87 21.18
N GLN A 192 -15.65 3.72 22.20
CA GLN A 192 -16.50 3.70 23.38
C GLN A 192 -16.79 5.13 23.88
N PRO A 193 -18.07 5.52 24.08
CA PRO A 193 -19.28 4.78 23.70
C PRO A 193 -19.62 4.95 22.21
N THR A 194 -20.25 3.94 21.58
CA THR A 194 -20.73 4.00 20.19
C THR A 194 -22.10 4.66 20.04
N THR A 195 -22.85 4.79 21.13
CA THR A 195 -24.11 5.54 21.18
C THR A 195 -24.15 6.39 22.44
N GLY A 196 -24.75 7.57 22.38
CA GLY A 196 -24.88 8.42 23.57
C GLY A 196 -25.50 9.77 23.24
N THR A 197 -25.27 10.75 24.12
CA THR A 197 -25.74 12.13 23.92
C THR A 197 -24.54 13.06 23.73
N THR A 198 -24.61 13.99 22.77
CA THR A 198 -23.51 14.92 22.44
C THR A 198 -23.09 15.81 23.62
N LEU A 199 -21.88 16.40 23.54
CA LEU A 199 -21.01 16.74 24.69
C LEU A 199 -20.35 15.49 25.28
N ALA A 200 -20.13 14.48 24.44
CA ALA A 200 -19.51 13.22 24.80
C ALA A 200 -18.00 13.23 24.52
N THR A 201 -17.27 12.46 25.32
CA THR A 201 -15.90 12.07 25.00
C THR A 201 -15.92 10.63 24.50
N ILE A 202 -15.42 10.41 23.28
CA ILE A 202 -15.32 9.11 22.65
C ILE A 202 -13.88 8.62 22.78
N SER A 203 -13.70 7.46 23.41
CA SER A 203 -12.42 6.75 23.42
C SER A 203 -12.30 5.92 22.14
N LEU A 204 -11.22 6.10 21.42
CA LEU A 204 -10.80 5.25 20.31
C LEU A 204 -9.71 4.31 20.84
N ALA A 205 -9.80 3.02 20.58
CA ALA A 205 -8.77 2.04 20.92
C ALA A 205 -8.38 1.26 19.67
N ALA A 206 -7.09 1.27 19.35
CA ALA A 206 -6.50 0.47 18.30
C ALA A 206 -5.90 -0.83 18.85
N ASN A 207 -6.14 -1.94 18.16
CA ASN A 207 -5.53 -3.25 18.41
C ASN A 207 -4.83 -3.72 17.13
N THR A 208 -3.52 -3.91 17.22
CA THR A 208 -2.68 -4.32 16.08
C THR A 208 -2.34 -5.80 16.06
N GLN A 209 -2.97 -6.60 16.93
CA GLN A 209 -2.79 -8.04 16.91
C GLN A 209 -3.23 -8.61 15.56
N GLY A 210 -2.29 -9.22 14.83
CA GLY A 210 -2.53 -9.74 13.48
C GLY A 210 -2.31 -8.76 12.33
N LEU A 211 -2.05 -7.48 12.62
CA LEU A 211 -1.67 -6.50 11.60
C LEU A 211 -0.20 -6.67 11.22
N GLN A 212 0.09 -6.61 9.92
CA GLN A 212 1.46 -6.45 9.43
C GLN A 212 1.95 -5.01 9.70
N PRO A 213 3.26 -4.75 9.74
CA PRO A 213 3.78 -3.39 9.73
C PRO A 213 3.22 -2.59 8.54
N GLY A 214 2.73 -1.37 8.78
CA GLY A 214 2.09 -0.55 7.76
C GLY A 214 1.20 0.56 8.32
N ILE A 215 0.64 1.40 7.43
CA ILE A 215 -0.32 2.45 7.77
C ILE A 215 -1.73 1.92 7.50
N TYR A 216 -2.62 2.05 8.49
CA TYR A 216 -4.02 1.63 8.41
C TYR A 216 -4.91 2.84 8.64
N THR A 217 -5.94 3.03 7.82
CA THR A 217 -6.87 4.17 7.92
C THR A 217 -8.32 3.68 7.94
N SER A 218 -9.18 4.36 8.69
CA SER A 218 -10.60 4.12 8.86
C SER A 218 -11.35 5.45 8.94
N THR A 219 -12.65 5.45 8.68
CA THR A 219 -13.51 6.62 8.89
C THR A 219 -14.60 6.32 9.91
N VAL A 220 -14.66 7.10 10.97
CA VAL A 220 -15.73 7.08 11.97
C VAL A 220 -16.82 8.07 11.55
N LEU A 221 -18.04 7.58 11.32
CA LEU A 221 -19.21 8.39 10.99
C LEU A 221 -20.14 8.48 12.21
N ALA A 222 -20.37 9.70 12.69
CA ALA A 222 -21.36 10.03 13.70
C ALA A 222 -22.66 10.49 13.04
N THR A 223 -23.78 9.86 13.41
CA THR A 223 -25.12 10.19 12.95
C THR A 223 -26.03 10.48 14.14
N ALA A 224 -27.03 11.34 13.96
CA ALA A 224 -28.10 11.55 14.93
C ALA A 224 -29.39 11.94 14.20
N PRO A 225 -30.58 11.54 14.67
CA PRO A 225 -31.84 11.95 14.05
C PRO A 225 -31.99 13.47 14.02
N ASN A 226 -32.37 14.03 12.86
CA ASN A 226 -32.54 15.47 12.64
C ASN A 226 -31.25 16.30 12.81
N TYR A 227 -30.08 15.67 12.68
CA TYR A 227 -28.77 16.32 12.69
C TYR A 227 -28.01 16.03 11.41
N LYS A 228 -27.14 16.96 11.00
CA LYS A 228 -26.14 16.67 9.96
C LYS A 228 -25.04 15.77 10.53
N PRO A 229 -24.68 14.66 9.87
CA PRO A 229 -23.64 13.75 10.34
C PRO A 229 -22.25 14.40 10.33
N ALA A 230 -21.33 13.81 11.10
CA ALA A 230 -19.93 14.20 11.16
C ALA A 230 -19.03 13.00 10.88
N SER A 231 -17.93 13.21 10.17
CA SER A 231 -16.91 12.18 9.95
C SER A 231 -15.61 12.52 10.65
N LEU A 232 -14.92 11.50 11.17
CA LEU A 232 -13.59 11.58 11.75
C LEU A 232 -12.71 10.52 11.09
N ARG A 233 -11.60 10.94 10.47
CA ARG A 233 -10.60 9.99 9.94
C ARG A 233 -9.75 9.44 11.08
N VAL A 234 -9.50 8.14 11.10
CA VAL A 234 -8.65 7.50 12.10
C VAL A 234 -7.54 6.75 11.37
N THR A 235 -6.28 7.03 11.71
CA THR A 235 -5.13 6.37 11.08
C THR A 235 -4.19 5.83 12.15
N ILE A 236 -3.77 4.57 12.04
CA ILE A 236 -2.69 4.01 12.87
C ILE A 236 -1.51 3.60 12.01
N THR A 237 -0.32 3.64 12.61
CA THR A 237 0.85 3.04 12.01
C THR A 237 1.35 1.88 12.88
N VAL A 238 1.48 0.71 12.27
CA VAL A 238 2.00 -0.52 12.88
C VAL A 238 3.45 -0.69 12.46
N GLY A 239 4.33 -0.93 13.41
CA GLY A 239 5.71 -1.29 13.13
C GLY A 239 6.56 -1.36 14.38
N GLU A 240 7.58 -2.20 14.33
CA GLU A 240 8.58 -2.35 15.39
C GLU A 240 9.75 -1.38 15.21
N GLN A 241 9.69 -0.56 14.16
CA GLN A 241 10.66 0.48 13.81
C GLN A 241 12.05 -0.11 13.65
N ILE A 242 12.14 -1.29 13.02
CA ILE A 242 13.42 -1.97 12.81
C ILE A 242 14.24 -1.18 11.81
N HIS A 243 15.45 -0.79 12.20
CA HIS A 243 16.37 -0.11 11.32
C HIS A 243 17.84 -0.47 11.62
N LEU A 244 18.64 -0.42 10.57
CA LEU A 244 20.07 -0.71 10.58
C LEU A 244 20.89 0.57 10.60
N SER A 245 22.07 0.50 11.21
CA SER A 245 23.05 1.58 11.29
C SER A 245 24.44 1.02 11.61
N TRP A 246 25.45 1.89 11.66
CA TRP A 246 26.80 1.53 12.07
C TRP A 246 27.33 2.43 13.18
N MET A 247 27.71 1.82 14.30
CA MET A 247 28.51 2.48 15.33
C MET A 247 30.00 2.15 15.23
N GLY A 248 30.33 1.02 14.61
CA GLY A 248 31.69 0.48 14.46
C GLY A 248 32.08 0.34 12.99
N ASP A 249 33.06 -0.52 12.71
CA ASP A 249 33.55 -0.82 11.35
C ASP A 249 32.43 -1.45 10.49
N PRO A 250 31.95 -0.77 9.43
CA PRO A 250 30.87 -1.27 8.56
C PRO A 250 31.17 -2.61 7.89
N SER A 251 32.45 -2.97 7.74
CA SER A 251 32.86 -4.23 7.11
C SER A 251 32.77 -5.44 8.05
N ARG A 252 32.68 -5.20 9.37
CA ARG A 252 32.71 -6.25 10.40
C ARG A 252 31.56 -6.18 11.39
N THR A 253 30.74 -5.14 11.32
CA THR A 253 29.68 -4.87 12.29
C THR A 253 28.38 -4.46 11.60
N MET A 254 27.27 -4.70 12.30
CA MET A 254 25.96 -4.21 11.93
C MET A 254 25.20 -3.89 13.22
N THR A 255 24.73 -2.66 13.37
CA THR A 255 23.94 -2.24 14.54
C THR A 255 22.46 -2.24 14.17
N ILE A 256 21.68 -3.03 14.90
CA ILE A 256 20.24 -3.19 14.71
C ILE A 256 19.54 -2.49 15.86
N VAL A 257 18.61 -1.60 15.51
CA VAL A 257 17.77 -0.88 16.46
C VAL A 257 16.31 -1.20 16.17
N TRP A 258 15.52 -1.47 17.21
CA TRP A 258 14.07 -1.63 17.12
C TRP A 258 13.41 -1.18 18.40
N ARG A 259 12.09 -1.10 18.42
CA ARG A 259 11.32 -0.62 19.56
C ARG A 259 10.32 -1.68 20.02
N THR A 260 10.19 -1.79 21.34
CA THR A 260 9.07 -2.49 21.99
C THR A 260 8.44 -1.57 23.04
N PHE A 261 7.22 -1.91 23.48
CA PHE A 261 6.54 -1.16 24.54
C PHE A 261 6.76 -1.78 25.92
N ASP A 262 7.03 -3.08 25.98
CA ASP A 262 7.35 -3.79 27.21
C ASP A 262 8.86 -3.75 27.47
N THR A 263 9.25 -3.05 28.53
CA THR A 263 10.66 -2.83 28.86
C THR A 263 11.34 -4.06 29.48
N SER A 264 10.57 -5.13 29.77
CA SER A 264 11.09 -6.40 30.26
C SER A 264 11.63 -7.31 29.16
N ILE A 265 11.35 -6.99 27.89
CA ILE A 265 11.80 -7.79 26.75
C ILE A 265 13.33 -7.69 26.60
N PRO A 266 14.04 -8.83 26.47
CA PRO A 266 15.49 -8.79 26.29
C PRO A 266 15.87 -8.32 24.87
N SER A 267 16.88 -7.46 24.76
CA SER A 267 17.46 -7.05 23.48
C SER A 267 18.24 -8.20 22.85
N LEU A 268 17.56 -9.06 22.09
CA LEU A 268 18.15 -10.22 21.41
C LEU A 268 17.96 -10.15 19.91
N VAL A 269 19.02 -10.52 19.18
CA VAL A 269 19.02 -10.72 17.73
C VAL A 269 19.50 -12.13 17.44
N GLN A 270 18.79 -12.83 16.56
CA GLN A 270 19.32 -14.01 15.89
C GLN A 270 19.79 -13.64 14.49
N TYR A 271 20.97 -14.14 14.11
CA TYR A 271 21.56 -13.88 12.80
C TYR A 271 22.30 -15.10 12.27
N ARG A 272 22.45 -15.18 10.95
CA ARG A 272 23.25 -16.20 10.27
C ARG A 272 23.71 -15.68 8.92
N GLN A 273 24.79 -16.24 8.39
CA GLN A 273 25.17 -15.95 7.00
C GLN A 273 24.08 -16.48 6.07
N ALA A 274 23.68 -15.69 5.07
CA ALA A 274 22.60 -16.06 4.14
C ALA A 274 22.89 -17.40 3.47
N GLY A 275 21.86 -18.26 3.34
CA GLY A 275 21.99 -19.61 2.81
C GLY A 275 22.47 -20.68 3.80
N THR A 276 22.82 -20.32 5.04
CA THR A 276 23.12 -21.29 6.11
C THR A 276 21.88 -21.56 6.98
N THR A 277 21.86 -22.68 7.72
CA THR A 277 20.69 -23.08 8.52
C THR A 277 20.81 -22.71 10.00
N THR A 278 22.02 -22.56 10.53
CA THR A 278 22.29 -22.42 11.95
C THR A 278 22.27 -20.96 12.39
N TRP A 279 21.35 -20.62 13.29
CA TRP A 279 21.28 -19.30 13.90
C TRP A 279 22.34 -19.12 14.98
N GLN A 280 23.03 -17.99 14.92
CA GLN A 280 23.79 -17.41 16.03
C GLN A 280 22.90 -16.41 16.76
N GLN A 281 23.26 -16.07 18.00
CA GLN A 281 22.50 -15.11 18.80
C GLN A 281 23.44 -14.05 19.38
N ALA A 282 23.01 -12.80 19.33
CA ALA A 282 23.66 -11.67 19.97
C ALA A 282 22.69 -11.01 20.95
N SER A 283 23.23 -10.51 22.06
CA SER A 283 22.51 -9.70 23.03
C SER A 283 23.03 -8.27 23.02
N GLY A 284 22.16 -7.32 23.35
CA GLY A 284 22.55 -5.92 23.49
C GLY A 284 21.85 -5.26 24.67
N SER A 285 21.55 -3.98 24.53
CA SER A 285 21.05 -3.15 25.63
C SER A 285 19.76 -2.45 25.27
N LEU A 286 19.11 -1.91 26.31
CA LEU A 286 18.03 -0.95 26.15
C LEU A 286 18.63 0.45 26.04
N ARG A 287 18.02 1.27 25.20
CA ARG A 287 18.28 2.70 25.05
C ARG A 287 17.03 3.47 25.42
N THR A 288 17.23 4.62 26.06
CA THR A 288 16.13 5.56 26.28
C THR A 288 15.64 6.06 24.93
N SER A 289 14.39 5.77 24.60
CA SER A 289 13.74 6.21 23.36
C SER A 289 13.46 7.71 23.32
N GLY A 290 13.45 8.36 24.50
CA GLY A 290 12.92 9.70 24.67
C GLY A 290 11.38 9.77 24.62
N THR A 291 10.70 8.64 24.41
CA THR A 291 9.24 8.50 24.20
C THR A 291 8.66 7.32 25.01
N ARG A 292 7.34 7.05 24.95
CA ARG A 292 6.76 5.82 25.55
C ARG A 292 7.41 4.56 24.96
N GLY A 293 7.62 3.50 25.73
CA GLY A 293 8.30 2.26 25.28
C GLY A 293 9.82 2.31 25.46
N THR A 294 10.57 1.39 24.83
CA THR A 294 12.04 1.35 24.90
C THR A 294 12.65 0.91 23.58
N LEU A 295 13.80 1.50 23.25
CA LEU A 295 14.60 1.08 22.10
C LEU A 295 15.53 -0.06 22.52
N HIS A 296 15.64 -1.07 21.69
CA HIS A 296 16.66 -2.10 21.79
C HIS A 296 17.77 -1.77 20.81
N GLU A 297 19.02 -1.97 21.22
CA GLU A 297 20.19 -1.85 20.36
C GLU A 297 21.05 -3.09 20.51
N VAL A 298 21.35 -3.74 19.38
CA VAL A 298 22.28 -4.88 19.33
C VAL A 298 23.26 -4.64 18.20
N THR A 299 24.56 -4.68 18.52
CA THR A 299 25.62 -4.64 17.51
C THR A 299 26.15 -6.05 17.26
N LEU A 300 25.90 -6.56 16.06
CA LEU A 300 26.56 -7.76 15.55
C LEU A 300 28.02 -7.42 15.27
N SER A 301 28.94 -8.31 15.62
CA SER A 301 30.38 -8.09 15.49
C SER A 301 31.07 -9.32 14.92
N LEU A 302 32.32 -9.16 14.49
CA LEU A 302 33.11 -10.23 13.85
C LEU A 302 32.45 -10.81 12.60
N LEU A 303 31.63 -10.02 11.91
CA LEU A 303 31.03 -10.41 10.66
C LEU A 303 32.09 -10.48 9.55
N THR A 304 31.81 -11.26 8.51
CA THR A 304 32.67 -11.33 7.32
C THR A 304 32.36 -10.14 6.42
N PRO A 305 33.36 -9.39 5.90
CA PRO A 305 33.14 -8.31 4.93
C PRO A 305 32.43 -8.79 3.66
N SER A 306 31.73 -7.88 2.98
CA SER A 306 31.03 -8.16 1.72
C SER A 306 30.20 -9.44 1.75
N THR A 307 29.49 -9.67 2.85
CA THR A 307 28.75 -10.92 3.10
C THR A 307 27.31 -10.63 3.50
N SER A 308 26.38 -11.35 2.88
CA SER A 308 24.96 -11.24 3.21
C SER A 308 24.61 -12.04 4.47
N TYR A 309 23.81 -11.44 5.34
CA TYR A 309 23.33 -12.03 6.59
C TYR A 309 21.81 -11.96 6.65
N GLU A 310 21.20 -13.04 7.12
CA GLU A 310 19.82 -13.07 7.54
C GLU A 310 19.74 -12.80 9.05
N TYR A 311 18.77 -12.00 9.49
CA TYR A 311 18.58 -11.68 10.91
C TYR A 311 17.10 -11.54 11.29
N ARG A 312 16.81 -11.68 12.59
CA ARG A 312 15.51 -11.42 13.21
C ARG A 312 15.67 -10.95 14.64
N VAL A 313 14.74 -10.12 15.12
CA VAL A 313 14.79 -9.47 16.44
C VAL A 313 13.72 -10.02 17.38
N MET A 314 13.97 -10.00 18.69
CA MET A 314 12.99 -10.43 19.70
C MET A 314 11.94 -9.34 19.95
N LEU A 315 10.65 -9.69 19.85
CA LEU A 315 9.55 -8.73 19.93
C LEU A 315 8.82 -8.71 21.27
N ASP A 316 8.55 -9.89 21.84
CA ASP A 316 7.71 -10.03 23.05
C ASP A 316 8.24 -11.06 24.07
N GLY A 317 9.50 -11.46 23.93
CA GLY A 317 10.15 -12.45 24.81
C GLY A 317 9.93 -13.91 24.40
N SER A 318 9.01 -14.18 23.48
CA SER A 318 8.77 -15.51 22.90
C SER A 318 8.73 -15.53 21.37
N THR A 319 8.42 -14.40 20.75
CA THR A 319 8.22 -14.22 19.32
C THR A 319 9.38 -13.45 18.70
N TRP A 320 9.84 -13.95 17.56
CA TRP A 320 10.81 -13.27 16.71
C TRP A 320 10.10 -12.54 15.57
N SER A 321 10.69 -11.44 15.09
CA SER A 321 10.28 -10.80 13.84
C SER A 321 10.36 -11.78 12.66
N GLU A 322 9.81 -11.36 11.52
CA GLU A 322 10.19 -11.97 10.24
C GLU A 322 11.70 -11.92 10.02
N THR A 323 12.19 -12.73 9.08
CA THR A 323 13.61 -12.76 8.73
C THR A 323 13.92 -11.70 7.69
N TYR A 324 14.79 -10.77 8.05
CA TYR A 324 15.33 -9.75 7.16
C TYR A 324 16.69 -10.16 6.61
N THR A 325 17.09 -9.59 5.48
CA THR A 325 18.42 -9.78 4.88
C THR A 325 19.13 -8.44 4.78
N THR A 326 20.41 -8.42 5.14
CA THR A 326 21.31 -7.27 5.01
C THR A 326 22.70 -7.73 4.53
N HIS A 327 23.61 -6.79 4.28
CA HIS A 327 24.96 -7.04 3.78
C HIS A 327 25.98 -6.21 4.56
N THR A 328 27.14 -6.81 4.87
CA THR A 328 28.28 -6.06 5.43
C THR A 328 29.04 -5.33 4.35
N ALA A 329 29.61 -4.18 4.71
CA ALA A 329 30.35 -3.36 3.76
C ALA A 329 31.67 -4.04 3.32
N PRO A 330 32.29 -3.60 2.20
CA PRO A 330 33.63 -4.05 1.82
C PRO A 330 34.70 -3.59 2.83
N LEU A 331 35.84 -4.30 2.84
CA LEU A 331 37.03 -3.86 3.57
C LEU A 331 37.54 -2.53 3.03
N ARG A 332 38.30 -1.79 3.86
CA ARG A 332 38.97 -0.57 3.44
C ARG A 332 39.83 -0.81 2.18
N GLY A 333 39.68 0.06 1.20
CA GLY A 333 40.35 -0.01 -0.09
C GLY A 333 39.36 0.09 -1.26
N PRO A 334 39.84 0.16 -2.52
CA PRO A 334 38.98 0.31 -3.68
C PRO A 334 37.95 -0.81 -3.76
N ALA A 335 36.67 -0.44 -3.81
CA ALA A 335 35.55 -1.36 -3.88
C ALA A 335 34.38 -0.69 -4.59
N ASP A 336 33.47 -1.51 -5.13
CA ASP A 336 32.19 -1.01 -5.62
C ASP A 336 31.28 -0.69 -4.43
N LEU A 337 30.60 0.45 -4.49
CA LEU A 337 29.70 0.92 -3.45
C LEU A 337 28.55 1.71 -4.07
N ASP A 338 27.31 1.40 -3.68
CA ASP A 338 26.10 2.09 -4.10
C ASP A 338 25.43 2.81 -2.92
N VAL A 339 25.32 4.13 -3.03
CA VAL A 339 24.82 5.00 -1.97
C VAL A 339 23.61 5.77 -2.45
N ILE A 340 22.58 5.86 -1.63
CA ILE A 340 21.49 6.82 -1.86
C ILE A 340 21.54 7.94 -0.83
N TYR A 341 21.34 9.18 -1.28
CA TYR A 341 21.09 10.33 -0.41
C TYR A 341 19.68 10.85 -0.62
N VAL A 342 18.93 11.01 0.48
CA VAL A 342 17.54 11.50 0.48
C VAL A 342 17.28 12.39 1.70
N ALA A 343 16.49 13.45 1.53
CA ALA A 343 16.19 14.42 2.57
C ALA A 343 14.79 14.99 2.37
N ASP A 344 14.30 15.80 3.31
CA ASP A 344 13.02 16.50 3.16
C ASP A 344 11.87 15.53 2.83
N THR A 345 11.79 14.42 3.58
CA THR A 345 10.96 13.27 3.20
C THR A 345 9.49 13.48 3.52
N GLY A 346 9.16 14.13 4.64
CA GLY A 346 7.80 14.18 5.17
C GLY A 346 7.24 12.83 5.60
N LEU A 347 5.93 12.81 5.86
CA LEU A 347 5.13 11.64 6.21
C LEU A 347 4.15 11.33 5.09
N ILE A 348 3.95 10.04 4.79
CA ILE A 348 2.97 9.63 3.78
C ILE A 348 1.55 10.09 4.17
N GLY A 349 0.79 10.51 3.17
CA GLY A 349 -0.64 10.81 3.33
C GLY A 349 -0.93 12.11 4.07
N ARG A 350 -0.01 13.10 4.09
CA ARG A 350 -0.26 14.45 4.63
C ARG A 350 -1.58 15.04 4.16
N GLU A 351 -2.29 15.68 5.08
CA GLU A 351 -3.60 16.31 4.80
C GLU A 351 -3.49 17.51 3.86
N ASP A 352 -2.36 18.19 3.85
CA ASP A 352 -2.07 19.29 2.93
C ASP A 352 -1.64 18.83 1.52
N GLY A 353 -1.47 17.52 1.32
CA GLY A 353 -1.03 16.94 0.06
C GLY A 353 0.43 17.20 -0.31
N LEU A 354 1.22 17.85 0.56
CA LEU A 354 2.58 18.30 0.22
C LEU A 354 3.63 17.17 0.25
N ALA A 355 3.28 15.96 0.71
CA ALA A 355 4.16 14.79 0.75
C ALA A 355 3.82 13.76 -0.36
N SER A 356 3.52 14.25 -1.57
CA SER A 356 3.08 13.43 -2.70
C SER A 356 4.14 12.43 -3.19
N GLY A 357 5.43 12.77 -3.03
CA GLY A 357 6.54 11.93 -3.50
C GLY A 357 7.02 10.87 -2.52
N THR A 358 6.71 11.00 -1.22
CA THR A 358 7.36 10.25 -0.13
C THR A 358 7.27 8.73 -0.30
N GLN A 359 6.05 8.21 -0.54
CA GLN A 359 5.83 6.78 -0.71
C GLN A 359 6.64 6.23 -1.89
N GLN A 360 6.57 6.93 -3.02
CA GLN A 360 7.23 6.50 -4.24
C GLN A 360 8.76 6.54 -4.10
N VAL A 361 9.33 7.57 -3.48
CA VAL A 361 10.78 7.63 -3.23
C VAL A 361 11.22 6.46 -2.35
N ILE A 362 10.47 6.13 -1.30
CA ILE A 362 10.76 4.95 -0.44
C ILE A 362 10.70 3.65 -1.27
N ASP A 363 9.70 3.50 -2.13
CA ASP A 363 9.55 2.33 -3.00
C ASP A 363 10.71 2.20 -4.00
N GLU A 364 11.18 3.30 -4.58
CA GLU A 364 12.32 3.29 -5.49
C GLU A 364 13.64 2.96 -4.78
N ILE A 365 13.88 3.49 -3.58
CA ILE A 365 15.05 3.13 -2.77
C ILE A 365 14.99 1.65 -2.42
N ALA A 366 13.82 1.15 -1.99
CA ALA A 366 13.61 -0.25 -1.70
C ALA A 366 13.87 -1.13 -2.93
N ARG A 367 13.51 -0.69 -4.13
CA ARG A 367 13.75 -1.42 -5.39
C ARG A 367 15.23 -1.39 -5.80
N MET A 368 15.92 -0.27 -5.61
CA MET A 368 17.33 -0.11 -5.98
C MET A 368 18.26 -0.90 -5.07
N HIS A 369 17.89 -1.11 -3.80
CA HIS A 369 18.66 -1.84 -2.80
C HIS A 369 20.13 -1.36 -2.68
N PRO A 370 20.38 -0.06 -2.38
CA PRO A 370 21.73 0.44 -2.17
C PRO A 370 22.41 -0.19 -0.93
N ASP A 371 23.73 -0.08 -0.84
CA ASP A 371 24.51 -0.53 0.30
C ASP A 371 24.28 0.32 1.55
N VAL A 372 23.97 1.61 1.37
CA VAL A 372 23.68 2.56 2.46
C VAL A 372 22.77 3.69 1.99
N VAL A 373 21.89 4.14 2.89
CA VAL A 373 21.09 5.36 2.72
C VAL A 373 21.62 6.45 3.66
N LEU A 374 22.06 7.56 3.09
CA LEU A 374 22.38 8.79 3.80
C LEU A 374 21.12 9.65 3.90
N LEU A 375 20.75 10.04 5.11
CA LEU A 375 19.58 10.88 5.33
C LEU A 375 20.03 12.33 5.53
N GLY A 376 19.52 13.24 4.71
CA GLY A 376 19.93 14.65 4.68
C GLY A 376 19.15 15.59 5.62
N GLY A 377 18.38 15.07 6.58
CA GLY A 377 17.55 15.86 7.50
C GLY A 377 16.18 16.24 6.94
N ASP A 378 15.37 16.84 7.80
CA ASP A 378 13.96 17.18 7.65
C ASP A 378 13.06 15.97 7.35
N TYR A 379 12.67 15.28 8.43
CA TYR A 379 12.01 13.99 8.43
C TYR A 379 10.49 14.10 8.51
N ALA A 380 9.93 14.21 9.72
CA ALA A 380 8.48 14.16 9.93
C ALA A 380 7.77 15.50 9.67
N TYR A 381 8.50 16.61 9.77
CA TYR A 381 7.93 17.97 9.73
C TYR A 381 6.83 18.17 10.78
N TYR A 382 7.05 17.75 12.03
CA TYR A 382 6.02 17.79 13.08
C TYR A 382 5.49 19.21 13.31
N SER A 383 6.36 20.21 13.21
CA SER A 383 5.96 21.63 13.35
C SER A 383 4.90 22.09 12.35
N THR A 384 4.74 21.37 11.23
CA THR A 384 3.71 21.64 10.22
C THR A 384 2.81 20.42 9.93
N ASP A 385 2.98 19.32 10.64
CA ASP A 385 2.11 18.14 10.60
C ASP A 385 2.07 17.48 11.98
N ASN A 386 1.09 17.93 12.74
CA ASN A 386 0.82 17.45 14.09
C ASN A 386 -0.35 16.45 14.12
N ARG A 387 -0.69 15.82 12.99
CA ARG A 387 -1.83 14.88 12.90
C ARG A 387 -1.70 13.71 13.86
N PHE A 388 -0.47 13.37 14.24
CA PHE A 388 -0.13 12.32 15.20
C PHE A 388 -0.23 12.76 16.67
N GLY A 389 -0.66 14.01 16.92
CA GLY A 389 -0.95 14.58 18.24
C GLY A 389 0.27 14.95 19.09
N SER A 390 1.38 14.25 18.95
CA SER A 390 2.65 14.54 19.63
C SER A 390 3.85 14.34 18.70
N LEU A 391 4.98 14.96 19.08
CA LEU A 391 6.25 14.76 18.39
C LEU A 391 6.64 13.28 18.38
N ASP A 392 6.59 12.63 19.56
CA ASP A 392 6.92 11.22 19.74
C ASP A 392 6.20 10.31 18.74
N ASN A 393 4.89 10.52 18.57
CA ASN A 393 4.08 9.73 17.65
C ASN A 393 4.42 10.02 16.19
N SER A 394 4.85 11.24 15.88
CA SER A 394 5.28 11.65 14.53
C SER A 394 6.63 11.04 14.17
N ILE A 395 7.55 10.97 15.14
CA ILE A 395 8.81 10.23 15.00
C ILE A 395 8.52 8.74 14.83
N ASP A 396 7.64 8.16 15.65
CA ASP A 396 7.23 6.76 15.52
C ASP A 396 6.68 6.46 14.12
N ALA A 397 5.82 7.33 13.59
CA ALA A 397 5.24 7.19 12.25
C ALA A 397 6.31 7.26 11.16
N TRP A 398 7.29 8.17 11.29
CA TRP A 398 8.38 8.29 10.34
C TRP A 398 9.26 7.04 10.32
N PHE A 399 9.62 6.48 11.48
CA PHE A 399 10.41 5.25 11.50
C PHE A 399 9.63 4.04 10.99
N ASN A 400 8.33 3.97 11.26
CA ASN A 400 7.48 2.92 10.73
C ASN A 400 7.41 2.94 9.19
N GLN A 401 7.26 4.12 8.56
CA GLN A 401 7.28 4.20 7.08
C GLN A 401 8.65 3.82 6.52
N MET A 402 9.74 4.16 7.22
CA MET A 402 11.09 3.89 6.76
C MET A 402 11.55 2.45 7.03
N GLN A 403 10.88 1.69 7.90
CA GLN A 403 11.26 0.30 8.24
C GLN A 403 11.40 -0.59 6.99
N ARG A 404 10.61 -0.34 5.94
CA ARG A 404 10.69 -1.08 4.66
C ARG A 404 12.10 -1.08 4.05
N ILE A 405 12.81 0.05 4.17
CA ILE A 405 14.21 0.17 3.74
C ILE A 405 15.17 -0.05 4.92
N GLY A 406 14.85 0.51 6.09
CA GLY A 406 15.71 0.51 7.26
C GLY A 406 16.00 -0.88 7.80
N ALA A 407 15.07 -1.83 7.69
CA ALA A 407 15.28 -3.21 8.13
C ALA A 407 16.19 -4.02 7.19
N LYS A 408 16.65 -3.45 6.08
CA LYS A 408 17.50 -4.14 5.09
C LYS A 408 18.78 -3.36 4.79
N ILE A 409 18.69 -2.04 4.80
CA ILE A 409 19.75 -1.12 4.40
C ILE A 409 20.11 -0.20 5.58
N PRO A 410 21.39 -0.07 5.94
CA PRO A 410 21.85 0.89 6.94
C PRO A 410 21.45 2.33 6.60
N MET A 411 20.89 3.02 7.59
CA MET A 411 20.47 4.42 7.50
C MET A 411 21.38 5.30 8.36
N MET A 412 22.12 6.20 7.73
CA MET A 412 23.10 7.08 8.39
C MET A 412 22.63 8.55 8.30
N PRO A 413 22.18 9.17 9.40
CA PRO A 413 21.55 10.49 9.37
C PRO A 413 22.51 11.67 9.51
N THR A 414 22.20 12.78 8.85
CA THR A 414 22.41 14.12 9.42
C THR A 414 21.07 14.65 9.94
N TYR A 415 21.00 15.90 10.40
CA TYR A 415 19.79 16.47 10.97
C TYR A 415 19.48 17.82 10.35
N GLY A 416 18.20 18.10 10.17
CA GLY A 416 17.72 19.36 9.63
C GLY A 416 17.25 20.34 10.69
N ASN A 417 16.74 21.47 10.22
CA ASN A 417 16.12 22.45 11.10
C ASN A 417 14.81 21.94 11.69
N HIS A 418 14.11 21.00 11.05
CA HIS A 418 12.94 20.38 11.64
C HIS A 418 13.29 19.49 12.82
N GLU A 419 14.33 18.65 12.74
CA GLU A 419 14.71 17.78 13.87
C GLU A 419 15.32 18.55 15.03
N THR A 420 15.93 19.71 14.75
CA THR A 420 16.73 20.44 15.74
C THR A 420 16.02 21.65 16.32
N LEU A 421 15.45 22.47 15.43
CA LEU A 421 14.78 23.71 15.76
C LEU A 421 13.27 23.45 15.75
N LEU A 422 12.47 24.52 15.66
CA LEU A 422 11.03 24.45 15.43
C LEU A 422 10.22 23.57 16.42
N GLY A 423 10.78 23.31 17.60
CA GLY A 423 10.12 22.60 18.69
C GLY A 423 10.21 21.08 18.65
N GLU A 424 11.02 20.47 17.78
CA GLU A 424 11.22 19.01 17.79
C GLU A 424 12.38 18.59 18.71
N GLY A 425 13.57 19.16 18.51
CA GLY A 425 14.72 18.95 19.37
C GLY A 425 15.55 17.70 19.03
N TYR A 426 16.85 17.94 18.83
CA TYR A 426 17.84 16.96 18.35
C TYR A 426 17.84 15.63 19.11
N SER A 427 17.73 15.66 20.44
CA SER A 427 17.92 14.48 21.28
C SER A 427 16.91 13.36 21.03
N TYR A 428 15.67 13.70 20.63
CA TYR A 428 14.64 12.69 20.38
C TYR A 428 14.92 11.89 19.11
N TRP A 429 15.37 12.57 18.06
CA TRP A 429 15.77 11.96 16.80
C TRP A 429 17.09 11.19 16.94
N ALA A 430 18.10 11.79 17.57
CA ALA A 430 19.40 11.18 17.76
C ALA A 430 19.39 9.95 18.67
N ALA A 431 18.41 9.83 19.58
CA ALA A 431 18.26 8.64 20.42
C ALA A 431 18.04 7.36 19.60
N ARG A 432 17.36 7.47 18.45
CA ARG A 432 16.96 6.36 17.57
C ARG A 432 18.08 5.88 16.68
N PHE A 433 18.87 6.79 16.14
CA PHE A 433 19.99 6.41 15.27
C PHE A 433 21.24 6.06 16.08
N ALA A 434 21.74 4.84 15.88
CA ALA A 434 22.97 4.39 16.49
C ALA A 434 24.18 4.76 15.61
N THR A 435 24.65 6.00 15.77
CA THR A 435 25.80 6.54 15.02
C THR A 435 27.10 6.54 15.85
N PRO A 436 28.28 6.69 15.21
CA PRO A 436 29.55 6.86 15.89
C PRO A 436 29.59 8.11 16.79
N ASN A 437 30.44 8.11 17.82
CA ASN A 437 30.46 9.16 18.86
C ASN A 437 30.81 10.57 18.33
N GLY A 438 31.69 10.66 17.32
CA GLY A 438 32.03 11.89 16.60
C GLY A 438 32.30 13.11 17.50
N TYR A 439 31.69 14.25 17.19
CA TYR A 439 31.80 15.52 17.90
C TYR A 439 30.43 16.02 18.40
N SER A 440 30.45 16.68 19.57
CA SER A 440 29.27 17.31 20.21
C SER A 440 28.08 16.34 20.31
N ASN A 441 28.27 15.24 21.04
CA ASN A 441 27.23 14.22 21.27
C ASN A 441 26.62 13.68 19.96
N ARG A 442 27.47 13.24 19.02
CA ARG A 442 27.10 12.66 17.72
C ARG A 442 26.39 13.60 16.74
N GLN A 443 26.35 14.90 17.01
CA GLN A 443 25.81 15.87 16.06
C GLN A 443 26.61 15.82 14.76
N ASN A 444 27.93 15.72 14.88
CA ASN A 444 28.81 15.42 13.76
C ASN A 444 29.46 14.07 14.01
N TYR A 445 29.64 13.28 12.97
CA TYR A 445 30.32 12.00 13.03
C TYR A 445 30.78 11.58 11.63
N SER A 446 31.63 10.56 11.56
CA SER A 446 32.15 10.04 10.31
C SER A 446 32.27 8.52 10.35
N PHE A 447 32.35 7.91 9.17
CA PHE A 447 32.54 6.47 9.00
C PHE A 447 33.13 6.17 7.62
N ASP A 448 33.73 4.99 7.50
CA ASP A 448 34.43 4.53 6.30
C ASP A 448 33.73 3.33 5.68
N ILE A 449 33.57 3.34 4.36
CA ILE A 449 33.16 2.16 3.58
C ILE A 449 34.07 2.05 2.36
N GLY A 450 34.76 0.93 2.20
CA GLY A 450 35.69 0.78 1.07
C GLY A 450 36.76 1.87 1.07
N ASP A 451 36.86 2.62 -0.03
CA ASP A 451 37.79 3.75 -0.23
C ASP A 451 37.12 5.12 -0.03
N VAL A 452 35.96 5.15 0.62
CA VAL A 452 35.14 6.34 0.85
C VAL A 452 35.03 6.66 2.35
N HIS A 453 35.24 7.93 2.69
CA HIS A 453 35.01 8.51 4.00
C HIS A 453 33.78 9.44 3.96
N PHE A 454 32.76 9.12 4.75
CA PHE A 454 31.56 9.94 4.89
C PHE A 454 31.64 10.78 6.14
N VAL A 455 31.28 12.06 6.02
CA VAL A 455 31.28 13.02 7.15
C VAL A 455 29.90 13.64 7.27
N SER A 456 29.15 13.27 8.30
CA SER A 456 27.90 13.94 8.66
C SER A 456 28.22 15.24 9.37
N ILE A 457 27.83 16.36 8.77
CA ILE A 457 28.03 17.70 9.35
C ILE A 457 26.70 18.25 9.85
N TYR A 458 26.68 18.69 11.10
CA TYR A 458 25.55 19.34 11.73
C TYR A 458 25.44 20.81 11.31
N ALA A 459 24.78 21.06 10.19
CA ALA A 459 24.55 22.40 9.64
C ALA A 459 23.04 22.65 9.46
N VAL A 460 22.42 23.22 10.49
CA VAL A 460 20.94 23.32 10.62
C VAL A 460 20.40 24.75 10.54
N GLU A 461 21.27 25.76 10.63
CA GLU A 461 20.84 27.17 10.66
C GLU A 461 20.89 27.80 9.26
N ASN A 462 19.84 28.55 8.91
CA ASN A 462 19.68 29.08 7.54
C ASN A 462 20.77 30.08 7.12
N SER A 463 21.28 30.87 8.06
CA SER A 463 22.20 31.99 7.77
C SER A 463 23.49 31.99 8.57
N ASN A 464 23.56 31.18 9.63
CA ASN A 464 24.73 31.13 10.51
C ASN A 464 25.71 30.05 10.04
N GLY A 465 26.98 30.29 10.36
CA GLY A 465 28.06 29.34 10.11
C GLY A 465 28.22 28.32 11.24
N LEU A 466 29.20 27.44 11.08
CA LEU A 466 29.64 26.49 12.09
C LEU A 466 30.54 27.17 13.13
N SER A 467 30.60 26.57 14.32
CA SER A 467 31.55 26.98 15.36
C SER A 467 33.00 26.60 14.99
N ASP A 468 33.98 27.34 15.51
CA ASP A 468 35.40 27.05 15.29
C ASP A 468 35.79 25.62 15.71
N GLY A 469 35.26 25.14 16.83
CA GLY A 469 35.53 23.77 17.31
C GLY A 469 34.97 22.70 16.37
N GLN A 470 33.83 22.95 15.73
CA GLN A 470 33.25 22.05 14.74
C GLN A 470 34.07 22.06 13.44
N LEU A 471 34.50 23.23 12.96
CA LEU A 471 35.38 23.35 11.78
C LEU A 471 36.71 22.63 12.00
N GLN A 472 37.31 22.82 13.18
CA GLN A 472 38.55 22.15 13.55
C GLN A 472 38.38 20.63 13.59
N TRP A 473 37.26 20.13 14.13
CA TRP A 473 36.97 18.70 14.14
C TRP A 473 36.81 18.13 12.73
N ILE A 474 36.03 18.79 11.84
CA ILE A 474 35.86 18.37 10.44
C ILE A 474 37.22 18.30 9.74
N GLU A 475 38.06 19.30 9.94
CA GLU A 475 39.39 19.33 9.36
C GLU A 475 40.25 18.14 9.81
N GLN A 476 40.30 17.89 11.11
CA GLN A 476 41.10 16.81 11.69
C GLN A 476 40.60 15.43 11.25
N ASP A 477 39.29 15.25 11.20
CA ASP A 477 38.63 14.01 10.79
C ASP A 477 38.97 13.66 9.32
N ILE A 478 38.78 14.61 8.40
CA ILE A 478 39.11 14.41 6.98
C ILE A 478 40.62 14.21 6.77
N LEU A 479 41.48 14.96 7.49
CA LEU A 479 42.93 14.76 7.42
C LEU A 479 43.32 13.34 7.90
N ALA A 480 42.67 12.84 8.96
CA ALA A 480 42.90 11.49 9.45
C ALA A 480 42.45 10.44 8.43
N ALA A 481 41.28 10.61 7.80
CA ALA A 481 40.79 9.71 6.76
C ALA A 481 41.74 9.66 5.56
N LYS A 482 42.25 10.81 5.12
CA LYS A 482 43.24 10.90 4.04
C LYS A 482 44.56 10.24 4.40
N ALA A 483 45.05 10.49 5.62
CA ALA A 483 46.24 9.81 6.12
C ALA A 483 46.05 8.29 6.21
N ALA A 484 44.81 7.84 6.40
CA ALA A 484 44.40 6.45 6.41
C ALA A 484 44.16 5.84 5.02
N GLY A 485 44.38 6.61 3.94
CA GLY A 485 44.30 6.16 2.55
C GLY A 485 42.93 6.29 1.90
N GLN A 486 41.97 6.97 2.54
CA GLN A 486 40.66 7.20 1.94
C GLN A 486 40.79 8.13 0.72
N ARG A 487 40.26 7.66 -0.41
CA ARG A 487 40.33 8.36 -1.70
C ARG A 487 39.24 9.40 -1.80
N TRP A 488 38.01 8.99 -1.50
CA TRP A 488 36.83 9.81 -1.63
C TRP A 488 36.41 10.35 -0.28
N ILE A 489 36.13 11.64 -0.22
CA ILE A 489 35.59 12.32 0.96
C ILE A 489 34.22 12.87 0.57
N VAL A 490 33.17 12.46 1.29
CA VAL A 490 31.78 12.86 1.03
C VAL A 490 31.19 13.48 2.30
N PRO A 491 31.34 14.80 2.47
CA PRO A 491 30.59 15.54 3.46
C PRO A 491 29.12 15.64 3.07
N PHE A 492 28.22 15.38 4.01
CA PHE A 492 26.77 15.52 3.81
C PHE A 492 26.12 16.22 5.01
N TYR A 493 25.18 17.13 4.73
CA TYR A 493 24.59 18.02 5.74
C TYR A 493 23.31 18.69 5.23
N HIS A 494 22.54 19.30 6.12
CA HIS A 494 21.21 19.77 5.75
C HIS A 494 21.18 21.09 4.95
N VAL A 495 21.64 22.21 5.54
CA VAL A 495 21.52 23.55 4.90
C VAL A 495 22.55 23.74 3.80
N SER A 496 22.12 24.23 2.63
CA SER A 496 22.99 24.38 1.46
C SER A 496 23.75 25.73 1.39
N PRO A 497 25.09 25.70 1.22
CA PRO A 497 25.88 26.86 0.82
C PRO A 497 25.53 27.40 -0.58
N PHE A 498 24.98 26.56 -1.46
CA PHE A 498 24.60 26.90 -2.83
C PHE A 498 23.14 26.48 -3.08
N ALA A 499 22.24 27.46 -2.99
CA ALA A 499 20.83 27.34 -3.34
C ALA A 499 20.36 28.64 -3.98
N ASP A 500 19.80 28.54 -5.19
CA ASP A 500 19.16 29.66 -5.89
C ASP A 500 17.65 29.75 -5.56
N GLY A 501 17.09 28.80 -4.82
CA GLY A 501 15.68 28.83 -4.43
C GLY A 501 15.29 30.00 -3.53
N ARG A 502 14.07 30.50 -3.73
CA ARG A 502 13.47 31.61 -2.96
C ARG A 502 12.97 31.18 -1.59
N ASN A 503 12.62 29.90 -1.41
CA ASN A 503 12.14 29.42 -0.13
C ASN A 503 13.29 29.41 0.88
N HIS A 504 14.42 28.82 0.51
CA HIS A 504 15.59 28.72 1.37
C HIS A 504 16.85 29.07 0.56
N PRO A 505 17.23 30.36 0.51
CA PRO A 505 18.38 30.79 -0.29
C PRO A 505 19.71 30.31 0.33
N SER A 506 20.77 30.41 -0.46
CA SER A 506 22.15 30.08 -0.08
C SER A 506 22.56 30.57 1.32
N ASN A 507 23.11 29.68 2.15
CA ASN A 507 23.79 30.07 3.38
C ASN A 507 25.22 30.56 3.07
N LEU A 508 25.38 31.89 3.03
CA LEU A 508 26.65 32.53 2.68
C LEU A 508 27.73 32.40 3.77
N ALA A 509 27.35 32.25 5.04
CA ALA A 509 28.30 32.03 6.12
C ALA A 509 28.94 30.64 6.01
N LEU A 510 28.13 29.60 5.79
CA LEU A 510 28.62 28.25 5.53
C LEU A 510 29.45 28.20 4.25
N ARG A 511 29.04 28.91 3.18
CA ARG A 511 29.85 29.02 1.96
C ARG A 511 31.24 29.59 2.24
N ALA A 512 31.32 30.65 3.04
CA ALA A 512 32.58 31.30 3.39
C ALA A 512 33.49 30.44 4.27
N GLN A 513 32.93 29.53 5.08
CA GLN A 513 33.70 28.65 5.95
C GLN A 513 34.10 27.33 5.26
N LEU A 514 33.13 26.66 4.63
CA LEU A 514 33.32 25.34 4.04
C LEU A 514 34.04 25.40 2.69
N GLY A 515 33.89 26.47 1.90
CA GLY A 515 34.58 26.63 0.61
C GLY A 515 36.10 26.50 0.75
N PRO A 516 36.78 27.41 1.49
CA PRO A 516 38.22 27.35 1.66
C PRO A 516 38.70 26.08 2.38
N LEU A 517 37.88 25.55 3.30
CA LEU A 517 38.20 24.32 4.02
C LEU A 517 38.21 23.10 3.09
N PHE A 518 37.15 22.91 2.31
CA PHE A 518 36.99 21.77 1.40
C PHE A 518 37.95 21.82 0.21
N GLU A 519 38.27 23.01 -0.31
CA GLU A 519 39.30 23.17 -1.34
C GLU A 519 40.68 22.74 -0.81
N ARG A 520 41.07 23.23 0.37
CA ARG A 520 42.34 22.85 1.02
C ARG A 520 42.40 21.37 1.38
N LEU A 521 41.27 20.80 1.75
CA LEU A 521 41.11 19.37 2.02
C LEU A 521 40.81 18.57 0.75
N VAL A 522 40.92 19.13 -0.46
CA VAL A 522 40.74 18.45 -1.75
C VAL A 522 39.49 17.54 -1.78
N VAL A 523 38.39 18.02 -1.22
CA VAL A 523 37.07 17.39 -1.34
C VAL A 523 36.59 17.57 -2.78
N LYS A 524 35.85 16.60 -3.33
CA LYS A 524 35.34 16.66 -4.71
C LYS A 524 33.85 16.86 -4.81
N ILE A 525 33.11 16.40 -3.80
CA ILE A 525 31.68 16.56 -3.72
C ILE A 525 31.28 16.95 -2.30
N ALA A 526 30.31 17.85 -2.18
CA ALA A 526 29.59 18.11 -0.94
C ALA A 526 28.09 18.04 -1.22
N VAL A 527 27.36 17.30 -0.39
CA VAL A 527 25.93 16.99 -0.61
C VAL A 527 25.08 17.67 0.46
N SER A 528 24.00 18.33 0.04
CA SER A 528 23.08 19.05 0.93
C SER A 528 21.61 19.04 0.49
N SER A 529 20.73 19.72 1.24
CA SER A 529 19.26 19.63 1.11
C SER A 529 18.54 20.97 1.38
N HIS A 530 17.43 20.95 2.14
CA HIS A 530 16.76 22.08 2.80
C HIS A 530 15.89 22.95 1.89
N ASP A 531 16.42 23.41 0.76
CA ASP A 531 15.63 24.17 -0.22
C ASP A 531 15.04 23.21 -1.25
N GLN A 532 13.71 23.03 -1.25
CA GLN A 532 12.98 21.99 -2.01
C GLN A 532 13.05 22.16 -3.54
N ALA A 533 14.24 21.98 -4.10
CA ALA A 533 14.60 21.93 -5.51
C ALA A 533 15.98 21.25 -5.64
N TYR A 534 16.24 20.60 -6.77
CA TYR A 534 17.53 20.02 -7.10
C TYR A 534 18.45 21.07 -7.73
N GLU A 535 19.70 21.15 -7.28
CA GLU A 535 20.72 22.02 -7.87
C GLU A 535 22.11 21.38 -7.82
N ARG A 536 22.89 21.59 -8.88
CA ARG A 536 24.29 21.20 -8.96
C ARG A 536 25.13 22.32 -9.54
N THR A 537 26.28 22.60 -8.90
CA THR A 537 27.29 23.50 -9.46
C THR A 537 28.23 22.77 -10.43
N TYR A 538 28.90 23.49 -11.31
CA TYR A 538 30.18 23.03 -11.86
C TYR A 538 31.21 22.82 -10.73
N PRO A 539 32.35 22.14 -10.95
CA PRO A 539 33.41 22.03 -9.96
C PRO A 539 34.06 23.40 -9.70
N LEU A 540 33.93 23.94 -8.49
CA LEU A 540 34.33 25.32 -8.16
C LEU A 540 35.64 25.39 -7.37
N VAL A 541 36.37 26.50 -7.58
CA VAL A 541 37.50 26.94 -6.74
C VAL A 541 37.34 28.42 -6.36
N ASP A 542 38.13 28.86 -5.38
CA ASP A 542 38.09 30.22 -4.82
C ASP A 542 36.67 30.59 -4.32
N VAL A 543 36.03 29.64 -3.64
CA VAL A 543 34.77 29.82 -2.90
C VAL A 543 35.08 30.46 -1.55
N PRO A 544 34.41 31.57 -1.14
CA PRO A 544 33.23 32.18 -1.74
C PRO A 544 33.52 33.33 -2.73
N ASN A 545 34.79 33.70 -2.93
CA ASN A 545 35.19 34.96 -3.55
C ASN A 545 34.74 35.06 -5.01
N SER A 546 35.25 34.18 -5.87
CA SER A 546 34.92 34.18 -7.31
C SER A 546 33.98 33.04 -7.71
N ASN A 547 33.95 31.93 -6.95
CA ASN A 547 33.15 30.74 -7.28
C ASN A 547 33.42 30.26 -8.72
N THR A 548 34.70 30.20 -9.10
CA THR A 548 35.12 30.00 -10.48
C THR A 548 35.03 28.51 -10.86
N PRO A 549 34.30 28.13 -11.93
CA PRO A 549 34.35 26.78 -12.47
C PRO A 549 35.76 26.43 -12.97
N THR A 550 36.28 25.29 -12.50
CA THR A 550 37.52 24.67 -13.02
C THR A 550 37.28 23.93 -14.33
N SER A 551 36.07 23.41 -14.51
CA SER A 551 35.58 22.80 -15.75
C SER A 551 34.12 23.20 -15.95
N MET A 552 33.72 23.37 -17.21
CA MET A 552 32.33 23.54 -17.62
C MET A 552 31.77 22.28 -18.31
N ALA A 553 32.50 21.15 -18.25
CA ALA A 553 31.95 19.86 -18.63
C ALA A 553 30.74 19.53 -17.75
N LYS A 554 29.75 18.81 -18.27
CA LYS A 554 28.54 18.46 -17.50
C LYS A 554 28.60 17.09 -16.86
N ASP A 555 29.52 16.24 -17.33
CA ASP A 555 29.49 14.79 -17.23
C ASP A 555 30.77 14.20 -16.61
N CYS A 556 31.97 14.72 -16.91
CA CYS A 556 33.23 14.18 -16.39
C CYS A 556 34.15 15.25 -15.77
N TYR A 557 34.61 14.94 -14.56
CA TYR A 557 35.60 15.70 -13.80
C TYR A 557 36.77 14.81 -13.37
N THR A 558 37.90 15.44 -13.10
CA THR A 558 39.16 14.81 -12.69
C THR A 558 39.53 15.22 -11.26
N MET A 559 40.56 14.57 -10.72
CA MET A 559 41.08 14.96 -9.41
C MET A 559 41.75 16.35 -9.38
N SER A 560 41.99 16.99 -10.53
CA SER A 560 42.43 18.39 -10.58
C SER A 560 41.30 19.41 -10.53
N ASP A 561 40.06 19.00 -10.80
CA ASP A 561 38.89 19.88 -10.73
C ASP A 561 38.51 20.21 -9.29
N GLY A 562 37.77 21.30 -9.10
CA GLY A 562 37.34 21.84 -7.81
C GLY A 562 36.28 21.00 -7.08
N VAL A 563 35.51 21.66 -6.20
CA VAL A 563 34.43 21.02 -5.43
C VAL A 563 33.10 21.18 -6.19
N THR A 564 32.39 20.08 -6.44
CA THR A 564 30.99 20.12 -6.88
C THR A 564 30.07 20.18 -5.67
N TRP A 565 29.19 21.18 -5.62
CA TRP A 565 28.17 21.31 -4.58
C TRP A 565 26.85 20.81 -5.14
N VAL A 566 26.28 19.79 -4.50
CA VAL A 566 25.02 19.18 -4.93
C VAL A 566 23.98 19.36 -3.83
N LYS A 567 22.84 19.95 -4.19
CA LYS A 567 21.66 20.05 -3.33
C LYS A 567 20.58 19.12 -3.90
N SER A 568 20.10 18.19 -3.08
CA SER A 568 19.06 17.24 -3.46
C SER A 568 17.90 17.25 -2.47
N SER A 569 16.83 17.92 -2.86
CA SER A 569 15.55 17.94 -2.17
C SER A 569 14.46 18.42 -3.14
N PRO A 570 13.17 18.21 -2.83
CA PRO A 570 12.68 17.39 -1.72
C PRO A 570 12.65 15.91 -2.07
N GLY A 571 13.00 15.03 -1.12
CA GLY A 571 12.86 13.57 -1.24
C GLY A 571 11.44 13.08 -0.99
N GLY A 572 10.44 13.96 -1.06
CA GLY A 572 9.03 13.61 -0.93
C GLY A 572 8.13 14.76 -0.51
N LYS A 573 8.64 15.72 0.28
CA LYS A 573 7.82 16.80 0.85
C LYS A 573 8.15 18.19 0.31
N GLU A 574 7.17 18.82 -0.33
CA GLU A 574 7.21 20.19 -0.87
C GLU A 574 7.23 21.26 0.22
N SER A 575 7.58 22.50 -0.12
CA SER A 575 7.78 23.56 0.87
C SER A 575 6.47 24.06 1.50
N ASN A 576 6.50 24.30 2.81
CA ASN A 576 5.39 24.96 3.50
C ASN A 576 5.31 26.48 3.19
N LYS A 577 6.36 27.09 2.63
CA LYS A 577 6.41 28.54 2.39
C LYS A 577 5.52 28.96 1.23
N ASN A 578 5.45 28.14 0.19
CA ASN A 578 4.67 28.40 -1.02
C ASN A 578 3.70 27.26 -1.39
N GLY A 579 3.69 26.16 -0.62
CA GLY A 579 2.89 24.98 -0.92
C GLY A 579 3.32 24.28 -2.21
N SER A 580 4.59 24.42 -2.60
CA SER A 580 5.14 23.80 -3.81
C SER A 580 6.67 23.63 -3.75
N PHE A 581 7.28 23.18 -4.84
CA PHE A 581 8.74 23.23 -5.03
C PHE A 581 9.27 24.67 -4.94
N SER A 582 10.53 24.82 -4.55
CA SER A 582 11.18 26.13 -4.43
C SER A 582 11.34 26.80 -5.79
N GLN A 583 10.83 28.01 -5.93
CA GLN A 583 11.03 28.79 -7.15
C GLN A 583 12.46 29.32 -7.21
N PHE A 584 13.10 29.26 -8.37
CA PHE A 584 14.42 29.84 -8.58
C PHE A 584 14.39 31.38 -8.46
N GLY A 585 15.41 31.91 -7.81
CA GLY A 585 15.62 33.33 -7.56
C GLY A 585 16.12 34.06 -8.80
N THR A 586 16.92 33.39 -9.64
CA THR A 586 17.57 33.98 -10.80
C THR A 586 17.16 33.34 -12.13
N ASN A 587 17.06 34.16 -13.18
CA ASN A 587 16.85 33.73 -14.55
C ASN A 587 17.56 34.72 -15.50
N PRO A 588 18.64 34.33 -16.22
CA PRO A 588 19.25 32.99 -16.28
C PRO A 588 19.84 32.52 -14.93
N PRO A 589 20.14 31.22 -14.77
CA PRO A 589 20.85 30.71 -13.58
C PRO A 589 22.19 31.42 -13.36
N PRO A 590 22.75 31.39 -12.13
CA PRO A 590 24.11 31.83 -11.88
C PRO A 590 25.10 31.05 -12.75
N SER A 591 26.19 31.69 -13.18
CA SER A 591 27.14 31.11 -14.14
C SER A 591 27.83 29.82 -13.66
N TRP A 592 27.85 29.57 -12.35
CA TRP A 592 28.41 28.36 -11.75
C TRP A 592 27.42 27.18 -11.69
N THR A 593 26.16 27.35 -12.07
CA THR A 593 25.15 26.28 -12.03
C THR A 593 25.25 25.39 -13.26
N ALA A 594 25.51 24.10 -13.04
CA ALA A 594 25.57 23.08 -14.09
C ALA A 594 24.18 22.51 -14.43
N TYR A 595 23.37 22.26 -13.40
CA TYR A 595 22.01 21.73 -13.53
C TYR A 595 21.12 22.23 -12.38
N ARG A 596 19.82 22.40 -12.64
CA ARG A 596 18.80 22.64 -11.61
C ARG A 596 17.42 22.19 -12.08
N ASP A 597 16.62 21.63 -11.17
CA ASP A 597 15.22 21.28 -11.39
C ASP A 597 14.38 21.60 -10.15
N ASN A 598 13.17 22.11 -10.35
CA ASN A 598 12.19 22.37 -9.30
C ASN A 598 10.80 21.88 -9.69
N THR A 599 10.71 20.79 -10.44
CA THR A 599 9.46 20.24 -10.97
C THR A 599 9.13 18.86 -10.40
N MET A 600 10.09 18.22 -9.72
CA MET A 600 9.97 16.88 -9.18
C MET A 600 10.55 16.75 -7.77
N HIS A 601 10.22 15.65 -7.11
CA HIS A 601 10.92 15.18 -5.92
C HIS A 601 12.24 14.53 -6.32
N HIS A 602 13.30 14.68 -5.52
CA HIS A 602 14.64 14.24 -5.87
C HIS A 602 15.31 13.39 -4.79
N PHE A 603 16.03 12.37 -5.23
CA PHE A 603 17.06 11.69 -4.47
C PHE A 603 18.30 11.52 -5.33
N LEU A 604 19.46 11.38 -4.68
CA LEU A 604 20.73 11.13 -5.37
C LEU A 604 21.12 9.67 -5.21
N ARG A 605 21.70 9.11 -6.27
CA ARG A 605 22.46 7.86 -6.23
C ARG A 605 23.93 8.16 -6.51
N ILE A 606 24.82 7.74 -5.62
CA ILE A 606 26.26 7.93 -5.74
C ILE A 606 26.91 6.55 -5.79
N ARG A 607 27.54 6.23 -6.91
CA ARG A 607 28.19 4.95 -7.16
C ARG A 607 29.69 5.15 -7.21
N PHE A 608 30.40 4.42 -6.37
CA PHE A 608 31.84 4.33 -6.40
C PHE A 608 32.23 3.01 -7.05
N SER A 609 33.29 3.04 -7.84
CA SER A 609 33.84 1.87 -8.51
C SER A 609 35.29 1.68 -8.11
N ALA A 610 35.70 0.41 -8.00
CA ALA A 610 37.06 0.05 -7.62
C ALA A 610 38.13 0.65 -8.57
N ASP A 611 37.75 0.97 -9.81
CA ASP A 611 38.59 1.63 -10.81
C ASP A 611 38.92 3.10 -10.49
N GLY A 612 38.35 3.66 -9.43
CA GLY A 612 38.57 5.06 -9.04
C GLY A 612 37.65 6.03 -9.76
N THR A 613 36.42 5.61 -10.06
CA THR A 613 35.32 6.46 -10.53
C THR A 613 34.29 6.66 -9.41
N MET A 614 33.82 7.92 -9.25
CA MET A 614 32.64 8.28 -8.46
C MET A 614 31.59 8.87 -9.40
N ARG A 615 30.52 8.14 -9.69
CA ARG A 615 29.38 8.60 -10.50
C ARG A 615 28.24 9.05 -9.60
N VAL A 616 27.61 10.16 -9.94
CA VAL A 616 26.52 10.79 -9.20
C VAL A 616 25.35 11.00 -10.14
N GLU A 617 24.18 10.51 -9.74
CA GLU A 617 22.95 10.54 -10.52
C GLU A 617 21.83 11.20 -9.71
N GLY A 618 21.19 12.23 -10.26
CA GLY A 618 19.98 12.83 -9.71
C GLY A 618 18.74 12.22 -10.35
N TYR A 619 17.89 11.58 -9.54
CA TYR A 619 16.62 11.02 -10.00
C TYR A 619 15.46 11.92 -9.59
N GLY A 620 14.57 12.21 -10.55
CA GLY A 620 13.31 12.92 -10.35
C GLY A 620 12.13 11.95 -10.22
N VAL A 621 11.23 12.24 -9.28
CA VAL A 621 10.03 11.46 -8.97
C VAL A 621 8.81 12.37 -8.98
N ARG A 622 7.72 11.91 -9.61
CA ARG A 622 6.48 12.68 -9.76
C ARG A 622 5.47 12.48 -8.62
N GLY A 623 5.53 11.37 -7.90
CA GLY A 623 4.55 11.00 -6.87
C GLY A 623 3.27 10.34 -7.41
N ASP A 624 3.25 9.95 -8.69
CA ASP A 624 2.11 9.33 -9.38
C ASP A 624 2.31 7.82 -9.64
N GLY A 625 3.41 7.25 -9.14
CA GLY A 625 3.78 5.84 -9.35
C GLY A 625 4.50 5.55 -10.67
N SER A 626 4.71 6.55 -11.54
CA SER A 626 5.49 6.38 -12.78
C SER A 626 6.99 6.20 -12.49
N PRO A 627 7.75 5.37 -13.23
CA PRO A 627 9.17 5.15 -12.94
C PRO A 627 10.00 6.45 -12.80
N PRO A 628 11.01 6.47 -11.91
CA PRO A 628 11.84 7.66 -11.69
C PRO A 628 12.59 8.04 -12.96
N VAL A 629 12.75 9.35 -13.17
CA VAL A 629 13.45 9.90 -14.34
C VAL A 629 14.86 10.28 -13.94
N LEU A 630 15.88 9.75 -14.63
CA LEU A 630 17.25 10.26 -14.49
C LEU A 630 17.32 11.69 -15.04
N GLN A 631 17.53 12.67 -14.17
CA GLN A 631 17.57 14.10 -14.51
C GLN A 631 18.98 14.58 -14.83
N ASP A 632 19.95 14.11 -14.05
CA ASP A 632 21.33 14.59 -14.11
C ASP A 632 22.28 13.43 -13.81
N SER A 633 23.43 13.41 -14.48
CA SER A 633 24.46 12.40 -14.28
C SER A 633 25.83 13.00 -14.57
N PHE A 634 26.77 12.81 -13.64
CA PHE A 634 28.16 13.22 -13.80
C PHE A 634 29.09 12.32 -12.99
N MET A 635 30.40 12.43 -13.21
CA MET A 635 31.39 11.65 -12.48
C MET A 635 32.67 12.42 -12.18
N TYR A 636 33.37 11.97 -11.14
CA TYR A 636 34.80 12.21 -10.94
C TYR A 636 35.59 10.95 -11.22
N THR A 637 36.78 11.07 -11.82
CA THR A 637 37.71 9.95 -12.00
C THR A 637 39.13 10.29 -11.55
N THR A 638 39.83 9.29 -11.03
CA THR A 638 41.29 9.34 -10.78
C THR A 638 42.12 9.17 -12.05
N GLY A 639 41.51 8.71 -13.15
CA GLY A 639 42.10 8.70 -14.47
C GLY A 639 42.03 10.06 -15.17
N SER A 640 42.28 10.07 -16.48
CA SER A 640 41.92 11.20 -17.32
C SER A 640 40.45 11.08 -17.71
N CYS A 641 39.71 12.18 -17.63
CA CYS A 641 38.64 12.37 -18.62
C CYS A 641 39.37 12.39 -19.97
N GLY A 642 39.28 11.30 -20.76
CA GLY A 642 39.71 11.37 -22.16
C GLY A 642 39.00 12.54 -22.85
N SER A 643 39.40 12.95 -24.06
CA SER A 643 38.45 13.73 -24.86
C SER A 643 37.16 12.92 -24.85
N ALA A 644 36.12 13.44 -24.17
CA ALA A 644 35.04 12.62 -23.65
C ALA A 644 34.53 11.78 -24.81
N GLY A 645 34.61 10.45 -24.67
CA GLY A 645 33.88 9.61 -25.59
C GLY A 645 32.41 10.00 -25.54
N PRO A 646 31.68 9.84 -26.63
CA PRO A 646 30.28 10.26 -26.69
C PRO A 646 29.46 9.55 -25.61
N GLU A 647 28.44 10.18 -25.03
CA GLU A 647 27.52 9.53 -24.10
C GLU A 647 26.36 8.90 -24.89
N THR A 648 25.92 7.71 -24.48
CA THR A 648 24.80 7.01 -25.11
C THR A 648 23.52 7.15 -24.30
N THR A 649 22.38 7.32 -24.95
CA THR A 649 21.07 7.31 -24.28
C THR A 649 20.17 6.28 -24.93
N ILE A 650 19.59 5.36 -24.15
CA ILE A 650 18.55 4.43 -24.63
C ILE A 650 17.20 5.15 -24.63
N THR A 651 16.71 5.49 -25.81
CA THR A 651 15.46 6.24 -26.01
C THR A 651 14.22 5.34 -26.09
N ALA A 652 14.37 4.06 -26.45
CA ALA A 652 13.26 3.09 -26.45
C ALA A 652 13.74 1.65 -26.20
N GLY A 653 12.84 0.79 -25.71
CA GLY A 653 13.06 -0.64 -25.46
C GLY A 653 12.20 -1.18 -24.31
N PRO A 654 12.12 -2.51 -24.12
CA PRO A 654 11.34 -3.09 -23.04
C PRO A 654 11.86 -2.70 -21.65
N THR A 655 10.93 -2.59 -20.70
CA THR A 655 11.19 -2.33 -19.27
C THR A 655 10.20 -3.13 -18.43
N GLY A 656 10.59 -3.56 -17.23
CA GLY A 656 9.68 -4.31 -16.35
C GLY A 656 9.50 -5.76 -16.78
N LEU A 657 8.31 -6.33 -16.51
CA LEU A 657 7.95 -7.70 -16.85
C LEU A 657 7.22 -7.75 -18.21
N THR A 658 7.56 -8.71 -19.08
CA THR A 658 6.93 -8.85 -20.40
C THR A 658 6.94 -10.30 -20.88
N ASN A 659 5.97 -10.67 -21.72
CA ASN A 659 5.96 -11.94 -22.43
C ASN A 659 6.62 -11.92 -23.82
N GLN A 660 7.21 -10.80 -24.22
CA GLN A 660 7.83 -10.69 -25.53
C GLN A 660 9.25 -11.28 -25.49
N THR A 661 9.47 -12.39 -26.21
CA THR A 661 10.80 -13.02 -26.39
C THR A 661 11.69 -12.29 -27.42
N SER A 662 11.32 -11.05 -27.75
CA SER A 662 12.05 -10.16 -28.65
C SER A 662 12.10 -8.77 -28.06
N ALA A 663 13.23 -8.10 -28.22
CA ALA A 663 13.47 -6.76 -27.70
C ALA A 663 14.08 -5.90 -28.80
N THR A 664 13.53 -4.70 -29.03
CA THR A 664 14.11 -3.70 -29.93
C THR A 664 14.49 -2.47 -29.13
N PHE A 665 15.75 -2.06 -29.22
CA PHE A 665 16.26 -0.87 -28.54
C PHE A 665 16.54 0.23 -29.55
N GLN A 666 16.10 1.45 -29.22
CA GLN A 666 16.56 2.67 -29.85
C GLN A 666 17.47 3.40 -28.88
N PHE A 667 18.54 3.97 -29.42
CA PHE A 667 19.50 4.75 -28.67
C PHE A 667 20.13 5.83 -29.56
N THR A 668 20.64 6.86 -28.90
CA THR A 668 21.30 8.01 -29.53
C THR A 668 22.64 8.26 -28.86
N SER A 669 23.53 8.95 -29.56
CA SER A 669 24.78 9.47 -29.03
C SER A 669 24.66 10.97 -28.80
N SER A 670 25.38 11.50 -27.82
CA SER A 670 25.57 12.94 -27.61
C SER A 670 26.38 13.62 -28.72
N GLU A 671 27.08 12.86 -29.57
CA GLU A 671 27.88 13.38 -30.68
C GLU A 671 27.45 12.79 -32.03
N ASP A 672 27.46 13.66 -33.05
CA ASP A 672 27.13 13.29 -34.42
C ASP A 672 28.19 12.36 -35.03
N ASN A 673 27.76 11.43 -35.88
CA ASN A 673 28.61 10.46 -36.58
C ASN A 673 29.35 9.45 -35.67
N SER A 674 28.89 9.25 -34.45
CA SER A 674 29.34 8.16 -33.57
C SER A 674 28.90 6.78 -34.08
N SER A 675 29.75 5.78 -33.88
CA SER A 675 29.39 4.36 -34.02
C SER A 675 28.95 3.78 -32.67
N PHE A 676 28.32 2.60 -32.63
CA PHE A 676 27.84 2.00 -31.38
C PHE A 676 28.35 0.57 -31.20
N LEU A 677 28.55 0.20 -29.95
CA LEU A 677 28.84 -1.15 -29.49
C LEU A 677 27.74 -1.58 -28.51
N CYS A 678 27.13 -2.75 -28.75
CA CYS A 678 26.07 -3.31 -27.94
C CYS A 678 26.52 -4.58 -27.23
N SER A 679 25.99 -4.79 -26.02
CA SER A 679 26.10 -6.03 -25.24
C SER A 679 24.72 -6.42 -24.75
N LEU A 680 24.40 -7.71 -24.84
CA LEU A 680 23.23 -8.31 -24.22
C LEU A 680 23.69 -9.36 -23.19
N ASP A 681 23.12 -9.31 -21.98
CA ASP A 681 23.33 -10.28 -20.90
C ASP A 681 24.79 -10.53 -20.54
N GLY A 682 25.61 -9.46 -20.56
CA GLY A 682 27.03 -9.52 -20.24
C GLY A 682 27.92 -10.12 -21.33
N SER A 683 27.38 -10.33 -22.54
CA SER A 683 28.17 -10.71 -23.72
C SER A 683 29.21 -9.64 -24.08
N ALA A 684 30.24 -10.03 -24.82
CA ALA A 684 31.24 -9.08 -25.29
C ALA A 684 30.60 -8.01 -26.20
N PHE A 685 30.98 -6.75 -25.98
CA PHE A 685 30.53 -5.63 -26.82
C PHE A 685 30.86 -5.87 -28.30
N SER A 686 29.86 -5.74 -29.16
CA SER A 686 29.99 -5.91 -30.61
C SER A 686 29.35 -4.75 -31.37
N PRO A 687 29.85 -4.40 -32.58
CA PRO A 687 29.27 -3.31 -33.37
C PRO A 687 27.77 -3.50 -33.63
N CYS A 688 27.00 -2.44 -33.42
CA CYS A 688 25.57 -2.40 -33.65
C CYS A 688 25.11 -1.04 -34.20
N SER A 689 23.87 -0.97 -34.65
CA SER A 689 23.22 0.27 -35.11
C SER A 689 21.89 0.46 -34.39
N SER A 690 21.48 1.72 -34.18
CA SER A 690 20.16 2.06 -33.66
C SER A 690 19.14 2.13 -34.80
N PRO A 691 17.96 1.47 -34.71
CA PRO A 691 17.58 0.50 -33.68
C PRO A 691 18.29 -0.86 -33.83
N VAL A 692 18.52 -1.54 -32.70
CA VAL A 692 18.99 -2.94 -32.66
C VAL A 692 17.88 -3.85 -32.14
N ALA A 693 17.74 -5.03 -32.74
CA ALA A 693 16.71 -6.00 -32.35
C ALA A 693 17.34 -7.34 -31.96
N TYR A 694 16.83 -7.93 -30.88
CA TYR A 694 17.13 -9.27 -30.40
C TYR A 694 15.87 -10.13 -30.44
N SER A 695 16.03 -11.41 -30.74
CA SER A 695 14.93 -12.38 -30.84
C SER A 695 15.35 -13.73 -30.24
N GLY A 696 14.38 -14.55 -29.84
CA GLY A 696 14.66 -15.85 -29.23
C GLY A 696 15.23 -15.74 -27.82
N LEU A 697 14.98 -14.63 -27.13
CA LEU A 697 15.36 -14.45 -25.74
C LEU A 697 14.56 -15.42 -24.86
N GLN A 698 15.24 -16.01 -23.88
CA GLN A 698 14.66 -17.01 -23.00
C GLN A 698 13.91 -16.34 -21.85
N ASP A 699 13.12 -17.10 -21.09
CA ASP A 699 12.55 -16.60 -19.84
C ASP A 699 13.66 -16.26 -18.85
N GLY A 700 13.47 -15.17 -18.10
CA GLY A 700 14.41 -14.68 -17.10
C GLY A 700 14.76 -13.21 -17.24
N SER A 701 15.71 -12.77 -16.41
CA SER A 701 16.20 -11.40 -16.40
C SER A 701 17.19 -11.16 -17.55
N HIS A 702 17.02 -10.05 -18.24
CA HIS A 702 17.88 -9.59 -19.32
C HIS A 702 18.40 -8.20 -19.06
N THR A 703 19.61 -7.91 -19.57
CA THR A 703 20.23 -6.60 -19.50
C THR A 703 20.87 -6.26 -20.83
N PHE A 704 20.42 -5.16 -21.43
CA PHE A 704 21.00 -4.59 -22.64
C PHE A 704 21.88 -3.40 -22.26
N GLN A 705 23.11 -3.39 -22.75
CA GLN A 705 24.05 -2.29 -22.61
C GLN A 705 24.47 -1.79 -23.99
N VAL A 706 24.60 -0.48 -24.15
CA VAL A 706 25.08 0.14 -25.39
C VAL A 706 25.98 1.30 -25.08
N LYS A 707 27.03 1.45 -25.89
CA LYS A 707 28.04 2.50 -25.71
C LYS A 707 28.47 3.03 -27.07
N ALA A 708 28.62 4.34 -27.21
CA ALA A 708 28.98 5.02 -28.44
C ALA A 708 30.51 5.11 -28.59
N VAL A 709 30.99 5.30 -29.81
CA VAL A 709 32.41 5.51 -30.13
C VAL A 709 32.52 6.61 -31.17
N ASP A 710 33.24 7.69 -30.88
CA ASP A 710 33.41 8.82 -31.80
C ASP A 710 34.37 8.49 -32.97
N GLN A 711 34.61 9.48 -33.83
CA GLN A 711 35.53 9.35 -34.97
C GLN A 711 37.02 9.29 -34.57
N ALA A 712 37.36 9.75 -33.38
CA ALA A 712 38.72 9.67 -32.84
C ALA A 712 39.00 8.31 -32.14
N GLY A 713 37.96 7.47 -31.98
CA GLY A 713 38.02 6.17 -31.34
C GLY A 713 37.79 6.22 -29.83
N ASN A 714 37.38 7.36 -29.27
CA ASN A 714 37.01 7.46 -27.86
C ASN A 714 35.66 6.78 -27.66
N GLN A 715 35.57 5.91 -26.65
CA GLN A 715 34.36 5.18 -26.33
C GLN A 715 33.65 5.85 -25.15
N ASP A 716 32.33 5.79 -25.18
CA ASP A 716 31.46 6.05 -24.05
C ASP A 716 31.95 5.28 -22.80
N PRO A 717 32.36 6.00 -21.74
CA PRO A 717 32.82 5.39 -20.49
C PRO A 717 31.67 4.85 -19.63
N SER A 718 30.42 5.20 -19.96
CA SER A 718 29.18 4.89 -19.25
C SER A 718 28.20 4.11 -20.12
N PRO A 719 28.42 2.82 -20.49
CA PRO A 719 27.46 2.11 -21.32
C PRO A 719 26.03 2.23 -20.76
N ALA A 720 25.15 2.88 -21.52
CA ALA A 720 23.75 3.03 -21.17
C ALA A 720 23.15 1.63 -21.02
N SER A 721 22.47 1.39 -19.90
CA SER A 721 21.97 0.06 -19.53
C SER A 721 20.46 0.07 -19.35
N ARG A 722 19.79 -1.00 -19.79
CA ARG A 722 18.36 -1.22 -19.58
C ARG A 722 18.11 -2.70 -19.26
N SER A 723 17.43 -2.96 -18.15
CA SER A 723 17.07 -4.31 -17.71
C SER A 723 15.57 -4.54 -17.75
N TRP A 724 15.17 -5.78 -18.05
CA TRP A 724 13.78 -6.25 -18.06
C TRP A 724 13.74 -7.75 -17.78
N THR A 725 12.56 -8.26 -17.43
CA THR A 725 12.34 -9.69 -17.21
C THR A 725 11.38 -10.22 -18.25
N ILE A 726 11.73 -11.33 -18.89
CA ILE A 726 10.85 -12.08 -19.77
C ILE A 726 10.21 -13.21 -18.97
N ASP A 727 8.91 -13.31 -19.09
CA ASP A 727 8.11 -14.43 -18.64
C ASP A 727 7.15 -14.77 -19.78
N ALA A 728 7.47 -15.80 -20.55
CA ALA A 728 6.67 -16.29 -21.67
C ALA A 728 5.88 -17.55 -21.29
N THR A 729 5.87 -17.93 -20.01
CA THR A 729 5.15 -19.11 -19.53
C THR A 729 3.69 -18.76 -19.27
N PRO A 730 2.72 -19.36 -19.97
CA PRO A 730 1.32 -19.07 -19.71
C PRO A 730 0.83 -19.60 -18.37
N PRO A 731 -0.12 -18.91 -17.71
CA PRO A 731 -0.82 -19.47 -16.56
C PRO A 731 -1.63 -20.71 -16.99
N THR A 732 -1.83 -21.64 -16.08
CA THR A 732 -2.66 -22.85 -16.27
C THR A 732 -3.66 -23.04 -15.14
N ILE A 733 -4.81 -23.66 -15.41
CA ILE A 733 -5.76 -24.03 -14.37
C ILE A 733 -5.30 -25.32 -13.69
N THR A 734 -5.08 -25.26 -12.38
CA THR A 734 -4.62 -26.37 -11.54
C THR A 734 -5.75 -27.08 -10.79
N GLY A 735 -6.94 -26.47 -10.72
CA GLY A 735 -8.14 -27.07 -10.11
C GLY A 735 -9.40 -26.25 -10.35
N THR A 736 -10.57 -26.88 -10.23
CA THR A 736 -11.88 -26.23 -10.34
C THR A 736 -12.85 -26.68 -9.24
N THR A 737 -13.72 -25.78 -8.81
CA THR A 737 -14.84 -26.09 -7.92
C THR A 737 -16.13 -25.54 -8.53
N PRO A 738 -17.21 -26.33 -8.67
CA PRO A 738 -17.23 -27.80 -8.60
C PRO A 738 -16.24 -28.43 -9.59
N VAL A 739 -15.88 -29.70 -9.36
CA VAL A 739 -15.12 -30.47 -10.34
C VAL A 739 -16.00 -30.82 -11.55
N ASN A 740 -15.37 -31.09 -12.69
CA ASN A 740 -16.09 -31.45 -13.92
C ASN A 740 -16.94 -32.73 -13.73
N GLY A 741 -18.21 -32.67 -14.09
CA GLY A 741 -19.17 -33.77 -13.97
C GLY A 741 -19.82 -33.93 -12.59
N ALA A 742 -19.54 -33.04 -11.63
CA ALA A 742 -20.17 -33.08 -10.31
C ALA A 742 -21.71 -33.01 -10.44
N ASN A 743 -22.45 -33.87 -9.74
CA ASN A 743 -23.91 -34.02 -9.86
C ASN A 743 -24.70 -33.81 -8.56
N GLU A 744 -23.98 -33.63 -7.45
CA GLU A 744 -24.52 -33.34 -6.12
C GLU A 744 -24.17 -31.90 -5.72
N VAL A 745 -24.26 -30.95 -6.65
CA VAL A 745 -23.88 -29.56 -6.38
C VAL A 745 -25.03 -28.78 -5.75
N PRO A 746 -24.86 -28.11 -4.60
CA PRO A 746 -25.91 -27.29 -4.00
C PRO A 746 -26.25 -26.03 -4.81
N THR A 747 -27.44 -25.49 -4.58
CA THR A 747 -27.95 -24.30 -5.29
C THR A 747 -27.17 -23.02 -4.96
N ASN A 748 -26.59 -22.88 -3.78
CA ASN A 748 -25.79 -21.71 -3.34
C ASN A 748 -24.27 -21.87 -3.61
N THR A 749 -23.88 -22.78 -4.50
CA THR A 749 -22.46 -23.05 -4.79
C THR A 749 -21.73 -21.85 -5.41
N LYS A 750 -20.57 -21.53 -4.86
CA LYS A 750 -19.55 -20.67 -5.45
C LYS A 750 -18.69 -21.47 -6.43
N VAL A 751 -18.49 -20.93 -7.64
CA VAL A 751 -17.67 -21.56 -8.68
C VAL A 751 -16.26 -20.96 -8.62
N SER A 752 -15.20 -21.75 -8.77
CA SER A 752 -13.83 -21.22 -8.75
C SER A 752 -12.85 -22.00 -9.64
N ILE A 753 -11.75 -21.33 -9.99
CA ILE A 753 -10.57 -21.90 -10.64
C ILE A 753 -9.32 -21.54 -9.82
N ALA A 754 -8.38 -22.47 -9.70
CA ALA A 754 -7.04 -22.22 -9.17
C ALA A 754 -6.04 -22.12 -10.32
N LEU A 755 -5.11 -21.16 -10.26
CA LEU A 755 -4.12 -20.89 -11.29
C LEU A 755 -2.71 -21.31 -10.85
N SER A 756 -1.84 -21.68 -11.79
CA SER A 756 -0.44 -22.03 -11.51
C SER A 756 0.38 -20.86 -10.97
N GLU A 757 0.02 -19.64 -11.35
CA GLU A 757 0.72 -18.40 -11.02
C GLU A 757 -0.23 -17.22 -10.86
N ARG A 758 0.33 -16.04 -10.58
CA ARG A 758 -0.45 -14.82 -10.36
C ARG A 758 -1.03 -14.33 -11.68
N ALA A 759 -2.34 -14.17 -11.72
CA ALA A 759 -3.03 -13.51 -12.82
C ALA A 759 -3.03 -11.98 -12.66
N ASP A 760 -3.15 -11.27 -13.79
CA ASP A 760 -3.56 -9.87 -13.83
C ASP A 760 -5.04 -9.79 -13.39
N PRO A 761 -5.35 -9.14 -12.24
CA PRO A 761 -6.72 -9.04 -11.74
C PRO A 761 -7.68 -8.37 -12.74
N ALA A 762 -7.20 -7.45 -13.59
CA ALA A 762 -8.04 -6.79 -14.58
C ALA A 762 -8.53 -7.75 -15.69
N SER A 763 -7.77 -8.83 -15.94
CA SER A 763 -8.10 -9.85 -16.94
C SER A 763 -9.14 -10.86 -16.44
N ILE A 764 -9.47 -10.88 -15.14
CA ILE A 764 -10.43 -11.78 -14.52
C ILE A 764 -11.70 -11.02 -14.17
N ASN A 765 -12.74 -11.19 -14.97
CA ASN A 765 -14.01 -10.50 -14.79
C ASN A 765 -15.17 -11.31 -15.41
N GLY A 766 -16.39 -10.80 -15.33
CA GLY A 766 -17.61 -11.49 -15.80
C GLY A 766 -17.66 -11.81 -17.30
N SER A 767 -16.72 -11.30 -18.11
CA SER A 767 -16.59 -11.68 -19.53
C SER A 767 -15.58 -12.82 -19.77
N THR A 768 -14.59 -12.95 -18.88
CA THR A 768 -13.51 -13.93 -19.01
C THR A 768 -13.67 -15.14 -18.10
N PHE A 769 -14.48 -15.02 -17.04
CA PHE A 769 -14.88 -16.13 -16.18
C PHE A 769 -16.38 -16.03 -15.86
N TYR A 770 -17.16 -16.96 -16.42
CA TYR A 770 -18.63 -16.90 -16.34
C TYR A 770 -19.28 -18.29 -16.30
N LEU A 771 -20.56 -18.33 -15.92
CA LEU A 771 -21.35 -19.54 -15.77
C LEU A 771 -22.57 -19.49 -16.70
N MET A 772 -22.88 -20.60 -17.40
CA MET A 772 -24.01 -20.72 -18.32
C MET A 772 -24.96 -21.83 -17.86
N LYS A 773 -26.26 -21.56 -17.80
CA LYS A 773 -27.27 -22.62 -17.63
C LYS A 773 -27.47 -23.36 -18.95
N SER A 774 -27.57 -24.68 -18.93
CA SER A 774 -27.90 -25.49 -20.10
C SER A 774 -29.19 -25.00 -20.77
N GLY A 775 -29.13 -24.71 -22.07
CA GLY A 775 -30.25 -24.15 -22.85
C GLY A 775 -30.42 -22.63 -22.77
N SER A 776 -29.62 -21.92 -21.97
CA SER A 776 -29.57 -20.44 -21.93
C SER A 776 -28.54 -19.90 -22.92
N SER A 777 -28.80 -18.73 -23.50
CA SER A 777 -27.84 -17.95 -24.29
C SER A 777 -27.17 -16.81 -23.49
N LEU A 778 -27.60 -16.59 -22.24
CA LEU A 778 -27.07 -15.56 -21.35
C LEU A 778 -26.35 -16.19 -20.15
N PRO A 779 -25.24 -15.57 -19.68
CA PRO A 779 -24.56 -15.99 -18.46
C PRO A 779 -25.44 -15.76 -17.23
N VAL A 780 -25.21 -16.57 -16.20
CA VAL A 780 -25.79 -16.40 -14.87
C VAL A 780 -25.19 -15.12 -14.24
N PRO A 781 -26.02 -14.17 -13.78
CA PRO A 781 -25.54 -13.02 -13.02
C PRO A 781 -24.73 -13.47 -11.80
N ALA A 782 -23.51 -12.96 -11.68
CA ALA A 782 -22.57 -13.36 -10.66
C ALA A 782 -21.49 -12.30 -10.44
N GLN A 783 -20.98 -12.23 -9.22
CA GLN A 783 -19.79 -11.46 -8.88
C GLN A 783 -18.53 -12.28 -9.11
N VAL A 784 -17.56 -11.71 -9.82
CA VAL A 784 -16.24 -12.32 -10.06
C VAL A 784 -15.19 -11.64 -9.17
N SER A 785 -14.32 -12.43 -8.56
CA SER A 785 -13.24 -11.97 -7.70
C SER A 785 -11.97 -12.80 -7.93
N TYR A 786 -10.82 -12.25 -7.54
CA TYR A 786 -9.53 -12.93 -7.61
C TYR A 786 -8.73 -12.70 -6.32
N ASP A 787 -8.29 -13.79 -5.69
CA ASP A 787 -7.43 -13.81 -4.51
C ASP A 787 -5.98 -14.05 -4.97
N ASP A 788 -5.19 -12.98 -4.97
CA ASP A 788 -3.82 -12.98 -5.48
C ASP A 788 -2.84 -13.85 -4.67
N ALA A 789 -3.05 -13.94 -3.35
CA ALA A 789 -2.22 -14.76 -2.49
C ALA A 789 -2.49 -16.25 -2.70
N LEU A 790 -3.75 -16.62 -2.98
CA LEU A 790 -4.15 -18.00 -3.24
C LEU A 790 -4.12 -18.39 -4.72
N LYS A 791 -3.99 -17.43 -5.64
CA LYS A 791 -4.10 -17.63 -7.10
C LYS A 791 -5.46 -18.24 -7.48
N ILE A 792 -6.52 -17.85 -6.79
CA ILE A 792 -7.88 -18.40 -7.00
C ILE A 792 -8.78 -17.31 -7.56
N ALA A 793 -9.40 -17.57 -8.71
CA ALA A 793 -10.51 -16.78 -9.21
C ALA A 793 -11.83 -17.44 -8.82
N ALA A 794 -12.78 -16.64 -8.38
CA ALA A 794 -14.06 -17.08 -7.87
C ALA A 794 -15.22 -16.33 -8.53
N LEU A 795 -16.30 -17.05 -8.77
CA LEU A 795 -17.57 -16.60 -9.32
C LEU A 795 -18.68 -16.97 -8.34
N GLN A 796 -19.34 -15.96 -7.79
CA GLN A 796 -20.44 -16.09 -6.85
C GLN A 796 -21.76 -15.73 -7.55
N PRO A 797 -22.66 -16.69 -7.85
CA PRO A 797 -23.98 -16.37 -8.38
C PRO A 797 -24.75 -15.41 -7.46
N ASP A 798 -25.39 -14.41 -8.04
CA ASP A 798 -26.17 -13.39 -7.30
C ASP A 798 -27.44 -13.98 -6.68
N ALA A 799 -27.91 -15.12 -7.21
CA ALA A 799 -29.06 -15.87 -6.73
C ALA A 799 -28.77 -17.39 -6.72
N PRO A 800 -29.46 -18.18 -5.87
CA PRO A 800 -29.33 -19.63 -5.89
C PRO A 800 -29.61 -20.22 -7.28
N LEU A 801 -28.74 -21.14 -7.70
CA LEU A 801 -28.85 -21.90 -8.94
C LEU A 801 -30.07 -22.83 -8.91
N GLU A 802 -30.64 -23.12 -10.08
CA GLU A 802 -31.85 -23.93 -10.19
C GLU A 802 -31.56 -25.42 -10.00
N ALA A 803 -32.26 -26.02 -9.04
CA ALA A 803 -32.16 -27.44 -8.74
C ALA A 803 -32.48 -28.33 -9.95
N GLY A 804 -31.70 -29.40 -10.14
CA GLY A 804 -31.84 -30.32 -11.27
C GLY A 804 -31.29 -29.80 -12.60
N SER A 805 -30.78 -28.56 -12.66
CA SER A 805 -30.23 -27.98 -13.88
C SER A 805 -28.73 -28.24 -14.02
N THR A 806 -28.28 -28.40 -15.26
CA THR A 806 -26.84 -28.47 -15.59
C THR A 806 -26.32 -27.09 -15.96
N TYR A 807 -25.17 -26.73 -15.41
CA TYR A 807 -24.46 -25.49 -15.70
C TYR A 807 -23.08 -25.81 -16.28
N THR A 808 -22.59 -24.92 -17.14
CA THR A 808 -21.25 -24.95 -17.71
C THR A 808 -20.50 -23.70 -17.29
N ALA A 809 -19.43 -23.86 -16.52
CA ALA A 809 -18.52 -22.78 -16.20
C ALA A 809 -17.46 -22.67 -17.30
N ARG A 810 -17.07 -21.44 -17.63
CA ARG A 810 -16.09 -21.15 -18.69
C ARG A 810 -15.11 -20.10 -18.22
N ALA A 811 -13.83 -20.48 -18.23
CA ALA A 811 -12.69 -19.58 -18.12
C ALA A 811 -12.08 -19.42 -19.51
N THR A 812 -12.13 -18.20 -20.05
CA THR A 812 -11.67 -17.92 -21.41
C THR A 812 -10.15 -17.82 -21.49
N GLY A 813 -9.61 -18.01 -22.69
CA GLY A 813 -8.20 -17.77 -23.01
C GLY A 813 -7.75 -16.30 -22.87
N ASP A 814 -8.66 -15.36 -22.62
CA ASP A 814 -8.35 -13.94 -22.40
C ASP A 814 -7.87 -13.63 -20.98
N ILE A 815 -7.97 -14.58 -20.03
CA ILE A 815 -7.32 -14.45 -18.71
C ILE A 815 -5.81 -14.41 -18.90
N ARG A 816 -5.14 -13.49 -18.19
CA ARG A 816 -3.70 -13.24 -18.34
C ARG A 816 -2.95 -13.27 -17.02
N ASP A 817 -1.66 -13.57 -17.10
CA ASP A 817 -0.70 -13.29 -16.02
C ASP A 817 -0.20 -11.82 -16.05
N LEU A 818 0.70 -11.50 -15.13
CA LEU A 818 1.29 -10.17 -14.99
C LEU A 818 2.27 -9.82 -16.13
N ALA A 819 2.79 -10.81 -16.86
CA ALA A 819 3.65 -10.62 -18.04
C ALA A 819 2.83 -10.43 -19.33
N GLY A 820 1.52 -10.71 -19.25
CA GLY A 820 0.55 -10.60 -20.32
C GLY A 820 0.32 -11.90 -21.10
N ASN A 821 0.86 -13.05 -20.67
CA ASN A 821 0.56 -14.35 -21.29
C ASN A 821 -0.89 -14.71 -21.09
N ARG A 822 -1.49 -15.30 -22.12
CA ARG A 822 -2.88 -15.75 -22.13
C ARG A 822 -2.97 -17.17 -21.58
N LEU A 823 -4.00 -17.49 -20.81
CA LEU A 823 -4.30 -18.83 -20.28
C LEU A 823 -4.29 -19.95 -21.33
N GLY A 824 -4.50 -19.59 -22.60
CA GLY A 824 -4.44 -20.50 -23.74
C GLY A 824 -5.83 -20.74 -24.34
N ALA A 825 -6.22 -22.00 -24.51
CA ALA A 825 -7.56 -22.35 -24.96
C ALA A 825 -8.58 -22.16 -23.83
N ASP A 826 -9.82 -21.85 -24.20
CA ASP A 826 -10.92 -21.77 -23.23
C ASP A 826 -11.07 -23.08 -22.47
N TYR A 827 -11.14 -22.97 -21.15
CA TYR A 827 -11.40 -24.08 -20.26
C TYR A 827 -12.87 -24.06 -19.87
N SER A 828 -13.60 -25.10 -20.26
CA SER A 828 -15.02 -25.25 -19.94
C SER A 828 -15.27 -26.58 -19.23
N TRP A 829 -16.08 -26.56 -18.19
CA TRP A 829 -16.50 -27.76 -17.49
C TRP A 829 -17.95 -27.64 -17.05
N ALA A 830 -18.61 -28.78 -16.88
CA ALA A 830 -20.01 -28.82 -16.52
C ALA A 830 -20.24 -29.45 -15.15
N PHE A 831 -21.30 -29.03 -14.48
CA PHE A 831 -21.80 -29.67 -13.26
C PHE A 831 -23.31 -29.57 -13.21
N THR A 832 -23.95 -30.48 -12.48
CA THR A 832 -25.40 -30.53 -12.29
C THR A 832 -25.73 -30.18 -10.85
N VAL A 833 -26.61 -29.19 -10.69
CA VAL A 833 -27.16 -28.79 -9.40
C VAL A 833 -28.16 -29.85 -8.97
N SER A 834 -28.03 -30.34 -7.75
CA SER A 834 -28.84 -31.43 -7.26
C SER A 834 -30.32 -31.04 -7.14
N SER A 835 -31.22 -31.98 -7.46
CA SER A 835 -32.64 -31.88 -7.08
C SER A 835 -32.88 -32.27 -5.63
N ASN A 836 -31.87 -32.84 -4.96
CA ASN A 836 -31.92 -33.19 -3.55
C ASN A 836 -31.35 -32.02 -2.71
N PRO A 837 -32.16 -31.38 -1.83
CA PRO A 837 -31.70 -30.29 -0.97
C PRO A 837 -30.62 -30.70 0.05
N SER A 838 -30.30 -32.00 0.17
CA SER A 838 -29.26 -32.55 1.07
C SER A 838 -28.00 -33.03 0.33
N ALA A 839 -27.86 -32.75 -0.96
CA ALA A 839 -26.73 -33.25 -1.76
C ALA A 839 -25.62 -32.20 -1.87
N GLY A 840 -24.41 -32.59 -1.44
CA GLY A 840 -23.21 -31.76 -1.43
C GLY A 840 -23.14 -30.78 -0.26
N GLY A 841 -22.00 -30.70 0.42
CA GLY A 841 -21.75 -29.73 1.49
C GLY A 841 -21.98 -30.23 2.93
N LEU A 842 -21.84 -29.32 3.90
CA LEU A 842 -21.99 -29.61 5.33
C LEU A 842 -23.21 -28.88 5.90
N LEU A 843 -23.89 -29.49 6.88
CA LEU A 843 -24.94 -28.82 7.64
C LEU A 843 -24.29 -27.82 8.59
N GLY A 844 -24.44 -26.53 8.31
CA GLY A 844 -24.04 -25.41 9.16
C GLY A 844 -25.16 -25.04 10.13
N GLU A 845 -24.87 -25.16 11.41
CA GLU A 845 -25.66 -24.61 12.52
C GLU A 845 -25.02 -23.29 12.94
N TYR A 846 -25.79 -22.20 12.91
CA TYR A 846 -25.28 -20.84 13.11
C TYR A 846 -25.87 -20.24 14.39
N PHE A 847 -25.01 -19.72 15.26
CA PHE A 847 -25.37 -19.29 16.61
C PHE A 847 -25.00 -17.82 16.83
N ASN A 848 -25.82 -17.04 17.55
CA ASN A 848 -25.54 -15.64 17.89
C ASN A 848 -24.71 -15.47 19.17
N ASN A 849 -23.86 -16.44 19.45
CA ASN A 849 -22.89 -16.43 20.54
C ASN A 849 -21.68 -17.29 20.16
N SER A 850 -20.55 -17.11 20.83
CA SER A 850 -19.30 -17.83 20.52
C SER A 850 -19.22 -19.25 21.10
N ASP A 851 -20.18 -19.66 21.95
CA ASP A 851 -20.15 -20.93 22.68
C ASP A 851 -21.05 -22.03 22.09
N LEU A 852 -21.65 -21.79 20.92
CA LEU A 852 -22.50 -22.72 20.17
C LEU A 852 -23.79 -23.10 20.91
N THR A 853 -24.41 -22.15 21.63
CA THR A 853 -25.65 -22.40 22.40
C THR A 853 -26.88 -21.63 21.92
N ASP A 854 -26.72 -20.44 21.33
CA ASP A 854 -27.85 -19.60 20.87
C ASP A 854 -28.13 -19.79 19.37
N LEU A 855 -28.75 -20.92 19.01
CA LEU A 855 -28.98 -21.30 17.61
C LEU A 855 -29.98 -20.35 16.94
N VAL A 856 -29.55 -19.69 15.87
CA VAL A 856 -30.39 -18.77 15.08
C VAL A 856 -30.94 -19.45 13.84
N LEU A 857 -30.07 -20.11 13.05
CA LEU A 857 -30.47 -20.74 11.81
C LEU A 857 -29.63 -21.98 11.48
N THR A 858 -30.13 -22.77 10.54
CA THR A 858 -29.38 -23.88 9.93
C THR A 858 -29.46 -23.76 8.42
N ARG A 859 -28.37 -24.09 7.72
CA ARG A 859 -28.34 -24.22 6.26
C ARG A 859 -27.29 -25.23 5.82
N VAL A 860 -27.36 -25.64 4.55
CA VAL A 860 -26.33 -26.47 3.94
C VAL A 860 -25.32 -25.55 3.25
N ASP A 861 -24.07 -25.63 3.67
CA ASP A 861 -22.96 -24.89 3.09
C ASP A 861 -22.19 -25.80 2.13
N PRO A 862 -22.15 -25.49 0.82
CA PRO A 862 -21.58 -26.38 -0.19
C PRO A 862 -20.11 -26.63 0.04
N VAL A 863 -19.42 -25.60 0.49
CA VAL A 863 -18.02 -25.58 0.88
C VAL A 863 -17.91 -24.67 2.10
N VAL A 864 -16.84 -24.82 2.88
CA VAL A 864 -16.48 -23.83 3.90
C VAL A 864 -15.37 -22.96 3.32
N ASP A 865 -15.75 -21.89 2.63
CA ASP A 865 -14.89 -20.83 2.10
C ASP A 865 -15.58 -19.48 2.33
N PHE A 866 -15.67 -19.09 3.60
CA PHE A 866 -16.35 -17.88 4.01
C PHE A 866 -15.34 -16.82 4.40
N ASN A 867 -15.50 -15.64 3.81
CA ASN A 867 -14.90 -14.40 4.27
C ASN A 867 -16.07 -13.44 4.43
N TRP A 868 -16.64 -13.39 5.63
CA TRP A 868 -17.70 -12.45 5.95
C TRP A 868 -17.14 -11.07 6.25
N ASP A 869 -15.82 -10.94 6.31
CA ASP A 869 -15.11 -9.71 6.61
C ASP A 869 -15.64 -9.14 7.93
N TYR A 870 -16.22 -7.94 7.95
CA TYR A 870 -16.85 -7.35 9.15
C TYR A 870 -18.32 -7.69 9.33
N GLY A 871 -18.85 -8.55 8.47
CA GLY A 871 -20.25 -8.95 8.47
C GLY A 871 -20.50 -10.22 9.26
N SER A 872 -21.77 -10.53 9.39
CA SER A 872 -22.25 -11.81 9.89
C SER A 872 -22.61 -12.76 8.74
N PRO A 873 -22.69 -14.07 9.02
CA PRO A 873 -23.14 -15.07 8.06
C PRO A 873 -24.59 -14.92 7.58
N ASP A 874 -25.38 -14.11 8.30
CA ASP A 874 -26.78 -13.80 8.02
C ASP A 874 -27.21 -12.52 8.79
N PRO A 875 -28.07 -11.66 8.23
CA PRO A 875 -28.55 -10.43 8.91
C PRO A 875 -29.23 -10.62 10.27
N SER A 876 -29.70 -11.84 10.58
CA SER A 876 -30.27 -12.20 11.88
C SER A 876 -29.23 -12.54 12.95
N ILE A 877 -27.95 -12.59 12.58
CA ILE A 877 -26.80 -12.85 13.45
C ILE A 877 -26.01 -11.55 13.56
N ASP A 878 -25.61 -11.20 14.77
CA ASP A 878 -24.79 -10.03 15.03
C ASP A 878 -23.41 -10.20 14.36
N PRO A 879 -22.81 -9.12 13.82
CA PRO A 879 -21.53 -9.20 13.12
C PRO A 879 -20.34 -9.65 13.97
N ASP A 880 -20.46 -9.60 15.30
CA ASP A 880 -19.45 -10.04 16.26
C ASP A 880 -20.04 -11.04 17.24
N THR A 881 -19.19 -11.89 17.83
CA THR A 881 -19.57 -12.86 18.85
C THR A 881 -20.61 -13.87 18.37
N TYR A 882 -20.35 -14.52 17.24
CA TYR A 882 -21.16 -15.63 16.74
C TYR A 882 -20.34 -16.90 16.58
N SER A 883 -21.00 -18.03 16.36
CA SER A 883 -20.30 -19.28 16.08
C SER A 883 -21.04 -20.13 15.07
N VAL A 884 -20.31 -21.03 14.45
CA VAL A 884 -20.85 -21.95 13.45
C VAL A 884 -20.32 -23.35 13.71
N ARG A 885 -21.21 -24.33 13.66
CA ARG A 885 -20.86 -25.74 13.65
C ARG A 885 -21.28 -26.35 12.32
N TRP A 886 -20.31 -26.78 11.54
CA TRP A 886 -20.53 -27.60 10.35
C TRP A 886 -20.39 -29.09 10.68
N THR A 887 -21.38 -29.88 10.30
CA THR A 887 -21.36 -31.35 10.44
C THR A 887 -21.72 -32.06 9.13
N GLY A 888 -21.09 -33.22 8.90
CA GLY A 888 -21.38 -34.02 7.72
C GLY A 888 -20.35 -35.13 7.52
N MET A 889 -20.13 -35.47 6.26
CA MET A 889 -19.17 -36.48 5.83
C MET A 889 -18.20 -35.88 4.81
N VAL A 890 -16.95 -36.34 4.83
CA VAL A 890 -15.92 -36.04 3.84
C VAL A 890 -15.41 -37.33 3.19
N LYS A 891 -15.13 -37.31 1.89
CA LYS A 891 -14.46 -38.42 1.18
C LYS A 891 -13.11 -37.98 0.61
N ALA A 892 -12.29 -38.95 0.20
CA ALA A 892 -11.04 -38.75 -0.52
C ALA A 892 -11.04 -39.55 -1.83
N ASP A 893 -10.36 -39.04 -2.85
CA ASP A 893 -10.23 -39.73 -4.16
C ASP A 893 -9.12 -40.78 -4.18
N ARG A 894 -8.14 -40.66 -3.29
CA ARG A 894 -6.97 -41.53 -3.21
C ARG A 894 -6.80 -42.08 -1.79
N SER A 895 -6.25 -43.29 -1.70
CA SER A 895 -5.90 -43.91 -0.41
C SER A 895 -4.54 -43.37 0.03
N GLU A 896 -4.54 -42.21 0.67
CA GLU A 896 -3.33 -41.47 1.03
C GLU A 896 -3.47 -40.82 2.41
N THR A 897 -2.37 -40.24 2.90
CA THR A 897 -2.42 -39.34 4.05
C THR A 897 -2.83 -37.95 3.57
N TYR A 898 -3.99 -37.50 4.02
CA TYR A 898 -4.50 -36.16 3.75
C TYR A 898 -4.11 -35.23 4.90
N THR A 899 -3.59 -34.05 4.55
CA THR A 899 -3.46 -32.92 5.46
C THR A 899 -4.65 -32.00 5.26
N PHE A 900 -5.44 -31.82 6.30
CA PHE A 900 -6.51 -30.83 6.38
C PHE A 900 -5.94 -29.52 6.91
N TYR A 901 -6.43 -28.40 6.36
CA TYR A 901 -6.09 -27.06 6.80
C TYR A 901 -7.37 -26.30 7.14
N THR A 902 -7.32 -25.50 8.19
CA THR A 902 -8.31 -24.46 8.45
C THR A 902 -7.61 -23.12 8.44
N ARG A 903 -8.16 -22.13 7.74
CA ARG A 903 -7.69 -20.74 7.83
C ARG A 903 -8.80 -19.93 8.46
N SER A 904 -8.61 -19.52 9.71
CA SER A 904 -9.64 -18.85 10.51
C SER A 904 -9.10 -17.60 11.19
N ASN A 905 -9.95 -16.60 11.34
CA ASN A 905 -9.81 -15.59 12.38
C ASN A 905 -10.69 -16.01 13.56
N ASP A 906 -10.17 -15.97 14.78
CA ASP A 906 -10.79 -16.54 15.98
C ASP A 906 -11.06 -18.05 15.89
N GLY A 907 -11.73 -18.60 16.91
CA GLY A 907 -11.53 -19.99 17.32
C GLY A 907 -11.96 -21.02 16.28
N VAL A 908 -11.15 -22.06 16.13
CA VAL A 908 -11.44 -23.17 15.21
C VAL A 908 -11.11 -24.53 15.80
N ARG A 909 -11.98 -25.52 15.56
CA ARG A 909 -11.75 -26.93 15.88
C ARG A 909 -12.23 -27.82 14.74
N LEU A 910 -11.41 -28.80 14.35
CA LEU A 910 -11.73 -29.75 13.28
C LEU A 910 -11.58 -31.19 13.75
N TRP A 911 -12.61 -32.00 13.55
CA TRP A 911 -12.58 -33.45 13.72
C TRP A 911 -12.83 -34.15 12.38
N VAL A 912 -12.07 -35.21 12.12
CA VAL A 912 -12.32 -36.15 11.01
C VAL A 912 -12.28 -37.57 11.57
N ASN A 913 -13.33 -38.35 11.29
CA ASN A 913 -13.54 -39.71 11.81
C ASN A 913 -13.39 -39.80 13.35
N GLY A 914 -13.91 -38.80 14.07
CA GLY A 914 -13.82 -38.69 15.53
C GLY A 914 -12.46 -38.23 16.06
N LYS A 915 -11.41 -38.12 15.22
CA LYS A 915 -10.09 -37.64 15.62
C LYS A 915 -10.02 -36.11 15.51
N LEU A 916 -9.67 -35.43 16.62
CA LEU A 916 -9.40 -33.99 16.65
C LEU A 916 -8.09 -33.70 15.90
N LEU A 917 -8.18 -33.03 14.76
CA LEU A 917 -7.04 -32.68 13.89
C LEU A 917 -6.54 -31.26 14.13
N VAL A 918 -7.44 -30.31 14.40
CA VAL A 918 -7.12 -28.91 14.71
C VAL A 918 -7.86 -28.53 15.99
N ASN A 919 -7.15 -27.87 16.92
CA ASN A 919 -7.74 -27.33 18.13
C ASN A 919 -7.10 -25.99 18.50
N ASN A 920 -7.60 -24.92 17.91
CA ASN A 920 -7.20 -23.55 18.22
C ASN A 920 -8.45 -22.76 18.65
N TRP A 921 -9.06 -23.15 19.78
CA TRP A 921 -10.29 -22.56 20.31
C TRP A 921 -9.99 -21.32 21.17
N THR A 922 -9.27 -20.36 20.59
CA THR A 922 -8.88 -19.09 21.22
C THR A 922 -9.01 -17.97 20.21
N ASN A 923 -9.10 -16.71 20.67
CA ASN A 923 -9.09 -15.57 19.75
C ASN A 923 -7.72 -15.48 19.07
N HIS A 924 -7.71 -15.32 17.75
CA HIS A 924 -6.46 -15.26 16.98
C HIS A 924 -6.68 -14.58 15.63
N ALA A 925 -5.66 -13.84 15.17
CA ALA A 925 -5.66 -13.32 13.81
C ALA A 925 -5.76 -14.44 12.78
N GLU A 926 -6.14 -14.11 11.54
CA GLU A 926 -6.23 -15.04 10.41
C GLU A 926 -5.04 -16.01 10.34
N THR A 927 -5.21 -17.23 10.83
CA THR A 927 -4.15 -18.23 10.99
C THR A 927 -4.51 -19.50 10.27
N GLU A 928 -3.53 -20.07 9.58
CA GLU A 928 -3.66 -21.41 9.03
C GLU A 928 -3.23 -22.47 10.05
N ASN A 929 -4.18 -23.30 10.47
CA ASN A 929 -3.97 -24.49 11.28
C ASN A 929 -4.05 -25.73 10.39
N LYS A 930 -3.38 -26.83 10.77
CA LYS A 930 -3.39 -28.07 10.00
C LYS A 930 -3.27 -29.33 10.84
N GLY A 931 -3.83 -30.42 10.34
CA GLY A 931 -3.72 -31.76 10.92
C GLY A 931 -3.86 -32.84 9.85
N SER A 932 -3.32 -34.03 10.09
CA SER A 932 -3.30 -35.10 9.07
C SER A 932 -3.96 -36.40 9.54
N ILE A 933 -4.59 -37.09 8.59
CA ILE A 933 -5.23 -38.39 8.77
C ILE A 933 -5.12 -39.23 7.49
N SER A 934 -4.96 -40.53 7.62
CA SER A 934 -4.99 -41.46 6.48
C SER A 934 -6.44 -41.78 6.12
N LEU A 935 -6.80 -41.59 4.85
CA LEU A 935 -8.14 -41.86 4.32
C LEU A 935 -8.05 -42.93 3.23
N THR A 936 -9.09 -43.76 3.12
CA THR A 936 -9.25 -44.72 2.03
C THR A 936 -10.07 -44.10 0.91
N ALA A 937 -9.62 -44.25 -0.34
CA ALA A 937 -10.32 -43.74 -1.51
C ALA A 937 -11.81 -44.17 -1.53
N GLY A 938 -12.70 -43.23 -1.85
CA GLY A 938 -14.14 -43.45 -1.96
C GLY A 938 -14.88 -43.72 -0.65
N THR A 939 -14.19 -43.78 0.49
CA THR A 939 -14.81 -43.99 1.80
C THR A 939 -15.23 -42.64 2.40
N TRP A 940 -16.45 -42.59 2.92
CA TRP A 940 -16.98 -41.41 3.62
C TRP A 940 -16.64 -41.48 5.10
N TYR A 941 -16.08 -40.39 5.64
CA TYR A 941 -15.71 -40.23 7.04
C TYR A 941 -16.47 -39.07 7.65
N GLN A 942 -16.90 -39.19 8.90
CA GLN A 942 -17.53 -38.07 9.61
C GLN A 942 -16.58 -36.87 9.70
N ILE A 943 -17.08 -35.67 9.45
CA ILE A 943 -16.35 -34.41 9.64
C ILE A 943 -17.19 -33.46 10.48
N ARG A 944 -16.52 -32.79 11.42
CA ARG A 944 -17.10 -31.69 12.20
C ARG A 944 -16.12 -30.55 12.24
N LEU A 945 -16.54 -29.36 11.84
CA LEU A 945 -15.79 -28.12 11.98
C LEU A 945 -16.59 -27.19 12.87
N GLU A 946 -15.95 -26.65 13.89
CA GLU A 946 -16.51 -25.60 14.73
C GLU A 946 -15.66 -24.35 14.55
N TYR A 947 -16.34 -23.21 14.46
CA TYR A 947 -15.77 -21.89 14.31
C TYR A 947 -16.48 -20.95 15.29
N TYR A 948 -15.77 -19.99 15.86
CA TYR A 948 -16.43 -18.81 16.40
C TYR A 948 -15.71 -17.56 15.93
N GLU A 949 -16.51 -16.53 15.66
CA GLU A 949 -16.04 -15.17 15.54
C GLU A 949 -16.19 -14.51 16.90
N GLY A 950 -15.09 -14.00 17.46
CA GLY A 950 -15.09 -13.20 18.65
C GLY A 950 -15.41 -11.75 18.29
N THR A 951 -14.48 -11.09 17.61
CA THR A 951 -14.63 -9.70 17.15
C THR A 951 -13.78 -9.41 15.91
N GLY A 952 -14.31 -8.61 14.99
CA GLY A 952 -13.54 -8.03 13.89
C GLY A 952 -13.76 -8.75 12.57
N ARG A 953 -12.67 -9.27 11.98
CA ARG A 953 -12.71 -9.80 10.61
C ARG A 953 -12.96 -11.30 10.63
N SER A 954 -14.16 -11.70 10.26
CA SER A 954 -14.57 -13.08 10.19
C SER A 954 -14.21 -13.76 8.87
N ILE A 955 -13.37 -14.79 8.99
CA ILE A 955 -12.97 -15.64 7.88
C ILE A 955 -12.80 -17.06 8.38
N ILE A 956 -13.28 -18.02 7.59
CA ILE A 956 -13.09 -19.44 7.81
C ILE A 956 -13.04 -20.17 6.47
N ARG A 957 -11.93 -20.89 6.24
CA ARG A 957 -11.73 -21.75 5.08
C ARG A 957 -11.36 -23.16 5.53
N LEU A 958 -11.91 -24.17 4.87
CA LEU A 958 -11.57 -25.58 5.06
C LEU A 958 -10.94 -26.15 3.78
N LEU A 959 -9.67 -26.58 3.88
CA LEU A 959 -8.89 -27.09 2.77
C LEU A 959 -8.33 -28.48 3.08
N TYR A 960 -7.93 -29.20 2.05
CA TYR A 960 -7.14 -30.43 2.19
C TYR A 960 -6.05 -30.53 1.11
N SER A 961 -5.06 -31.41 1.32
CA SER A 961 -4.07 -31.81 0.32
C SER A 961 -3.58 -33.22 0.61
N SER A 962 -2.97 -33.88 -0.37
CA SER A 962 -2.27 -35.16 -0.24
C SER A 962 -1.09 -35.19 -1.23
N PRO A 963 -0.22 -36.22 -1.21
CA PRO A 963 0.84 -36.35 -2.21
C PRO A 963 0.35 -36.25 -3.67
N SER A 964 -0.87 -36.74 -3.95
CA SER A 964 -1.49 -36.72 -5.28
C SER A 964 -2.59 -35.67 -5.44
N THR A 965 -2.87 -34.85 -4.43
CA THR A 965 -3.93 -33.83 -4.45
C THR A 965 -3.35 -32.48 -4.00
N PRO A 966 -3.25 -31.48 -4.90
CA PRO A 966 -2.77 -30.15 -4.52
C PRO A 966 -3.68 -29.54 -3.44
N LYS A 967 -3.14 -28.61 -2.66
CA LYS A 967 -3.90 -27.95 -1.61
C LYS A 967 -5.05 -27.13 -2.20
N GLN A 968 -6.26 -27.45 -1.81
CA GLN A 968 -7.48 -26.83 -2.34
C GLN A 968 -8.61 -26.82 -1.30
N ILE A 969 -9.57 -25.91 -1.46
CA ILE A 969 -10.85 -25.93 -0.72
C ILE A 969 -11.50 -27.28 -0.96
N ILE A 970 -12.06 -27.90 0.09
CA ILE A 970 -12.69 -29.21 -0.07
C ILE A 970 -13.92 -29.06 -0.98
N PRO A 971 -13.96 -29.73 -2.15
CA PRO A 971 -15.07 -29.59 -3.09
C PRO A 971 -16.40 -30.02 -2.50
N SER A 972 -17.50 -29.41 -2.94
CA SER A 972 -18.84 -29.72 -2.41
C SER A 972 -19.28 -31.16 -2.64
N ASP A 973 -18.83 -31.80 -3.73
CA ASP A 973 -19.09 -33.21 -4.03
C ASP A 973 -18.22 -34.19 -3.21
N HIS A 974 -17.27 -33.65 -2.46
CA HIS A 974 -16.47 -34.35 -1.44
C HIS A 974 -17.01 -34.14 -0.03
N LEU A 975 -18.09 -33.38 0.10
CA LEU A 975 -18.81 -33.14 1.33
C LEU A 975 -20.26 -33.62 1.15
N ARG A 976 -20.88 -34.12 2.21
CA ARG A 976 -22.34 -34.33 2.23
C ARG A 976 -22.87 -34.20 3.64
N THR A 977 -24.14 -33.82 3.77
CA THR A 977 -24.83 -33.88 5.05
C THR A 977 -24.95 -35.34 5.53
N PRO A 978 -25.06 -35.59 6.84
CA PRO A 978 -25.13 -36.94 7.40
C PRO A 978 -26.24 -37.84 6.82
#